data_AF-A0A660RBU2-F1
#
_entry.id   AF-A0A660RBU2-F1
#
_cell.length_a   1.000
_cell.length_b   1.000
_cell.length_c   1.000
_cell.angle_alpha   90.00
_cell.angle_beta   90.00
_cell.angle_gamma   90.00
#
_symmetry.space_group_name_H-M   'P 1'
#
loop_
_entity.id
_entity.type
_entity.pdbx_description
1 polymer ?
#
loop_
_entity_poly.entity_id
_entity_poly.type
_entity_poly.pdbx_seq_one_letter_code
_entity_poly.pdbx_strand_id
1 'polypeptide(L)'
;FDPKNRRCTKCGRNFESYEYYLSWVRQFHEWLGNRMIEAGILYALSDEGWKRKEILRFIRDVLNQYSDLYLWYPHQDNELGPGRIFPSTYMESLWIAKLILALDFVAGEIEPQVVERFKLKLFYPAVETILDYDEGMNNRQAMNNYGIGSVGFSFENNFFVDTALNGKHGFLKQIENGVLIDGMWYEGNNYHWPTLEAFILLAEVANANGMKIYNDKHGEILRKMFHVQLDSIMPDGTYPSRKDSEYMVDLGRYSSLYEIAYRRFKDARFGRFLRKVYGRKDRSNNEWYCIFAMDENLPNERFTVDFSINLPGTGMAIFRTPRVYSYIDYGYHGGGHGHPDKLHLTFLLDGGRFFEDLGTCNYLFRELFWYRSTRAHNTIMVDGKNQNLFTTGRLLFYGDMDNFKVVSAQVDPGTAYPDSGFRRTFVLTDVYALDFVECFSENERKFELNWNTCVDLFPRDGGIMKDCSELKDEDGGEFLENVRKMEFTKEKVEFELVDPSDEGRRLSLKILLDEGDALYICDNPGKPFQSSQRGKGRTIVHSKMGKRVRFVSLLFWDLSSMDLNIDEERITILHEGGKDEVKLVFDENFPRFSLKREGRERIFRGYNVEPERIDLYDDVKVERKALKSHTVFEHVENDILLSEKIELPKGFERKNKKIIYRSSGKEKEEGVLGLGGVEDFQRSRIFRITVEGEEDFLELRKPVFLSCFVPNLSGRMLRVDLRNVSPYEVEGVLGLELNDEDELSRECKVRPFGKFTIDIPLTRIVDPMIASVRFRTKYGEIEKRERWRVGFFKKVNEEPKLDGSWEGWDTSQPLKLILKEQVRHGEREWNGPKDLSGLCFLNHDGKNIFVGLRVIDDSLVLFGRWRRIRYFPDDERDLFEKMYDSDSFQIYFDFRNDENQGKDLFTPGAFGFLVAPILGEEKMKVVEICSKSADVEKIEGYWFRREDGYDAFLKIPFDALNLESPDSGDKIGFDLILNDNDGTDRRNQQMVWSGARNGRVWLHQQYHYPSMFGCVFFE
;
A
#
# COMPACT_ATOMS: atom_id res chain seq x y z
N PHE A 1 -21.56 28.29 6.58
CA PHE A 1 -20.87 27.39 7.51
C PHE A 1 -21.41 27.66 8.90
N ASP A 2 -22.38 26.89 9.39
CA ASP A 2 -22.96 27.05 10.75
C ASP A 2 -22.44 25.89 11.65
N PRO A 3 -21.65 26.16 12.70
CA PRO A 3 -21.13 25.14 13.60
C PRO A 3 -22.19 24.50 14.51
N LYS A 4 -23.47 24.87 14.41
CA LYS A 4 -24.56 24.21 15.15
C LYS A 4 -25.47 23.37 14.24
N ASN A 5 -25.33 23.52 12.93
CA ASN A 5 -26.18 22.87 11.93
C ASN A 5 -25.35 22.01 10.97
N ARG A 6 -24.96 20.82 11.44
CA ARG A 6 -24.25 19.76 10.70
C ARG A 6 -25.21 18.65 10.28
N ARG A 7 -26.29 19.04 9.60
CA ARG A 7 -27.33 18.13 9.15
C ARG A 7 -26.84 17.31 7.96
N CYS A 8 -26.81 15.99 8.08
CA CYS A 8 -26.51 15.12 6.94
C CYS A 8 -27.61 15.26 5.88
N THR A 9 -27.21 15.53 4.64
CA THR A 9 -28.12 15.72 3.51
C THR A 9 -28.82 14.43 3.08
N LYS A 10 -28.27 13.26 3.43
CA LYS A 10 -28.86 11.95 3.11
C LYS A 10 -29.94 11.53 4.11
N CYS A 11 -29.64 11.54 5.42
CA CYS A 11 -30.57 11.05 6.44
C CYS A 11 -31.28 12.15 7.24
N GLY A 12 -30.89 13.42 7.06
CA GLY A 12 -31.49 14.54 7.75
C GLY A 12 -31.16 14.63 9.25
N ARG A 13 -30.29 13.78 9.80
CA ARG A 13 -29.85 13.84 11.20
C ARG A 13 -28.85 14.98 11.38
N ASN A 14 -29.02 15.79 12.43
CA ASN A 14 -28.01 16.76 12.86
C ASN A 14 -26.99 16.06 13.76
N PHE A 15 -25.71 16.11 13.39
CA PHE A 15 -24.65 15.47 14.15
C PHE A 15 -24.00 16.49 15.09
N GLU A 16 -24.29 16.37 16.38
CA GLU A 16 -23.96 17.41 17.38
C GLU A 16 -22.75 17.09 18.25
N SER A 17 -22.18 15.90 18.17
CA SER A 17 -21.03 15.53 19.00
C SER A 17 -19.74 16.29 18.62
N TYR A 18 -18.77 16.26 19.53
CA TYR A 18 -17.54 17.05 19.43
C TYR A 18 -16.68 16.64 18.23
N GLU A 19 -16.67 15.37 17.86
CA GLU A 19 -16.08 14.79 16.64
C GLU A 19 -16.51 15.53 15.39
N TYR A 20 -17.82 15.68 15.22
CA TYR A 20 -18.40 16.33 14.05
C TYR A 20 -18.15 17.84 14.11
N TYR A 21 -18.06 18.41 15.31
CA TYR A 21 -17.58 19.78 15.47
C TYR A 21 -16.11 19.91 15.04
N LEU A 22 -15.20 19.05 15.48
CA LEU A 22 -13.80 19.06 15.06
C LEU A 22 -13.63 18.82 13.56
N SER A 23 -14.38 17.86 13.00
CA SER A 23 -14.43 17.63 11.55
C SER A 23 -14.94 18.87 10.81
N TRP A 24 -15.92 19.58 11.36
CA TRP A 24 -16.38 20.86 10.84
C TRP A 24 -15.32 21.96 10.99
N VAL A 25 -14.60 22.04 12.11
CA VAL A 25 -13.53 23.02 12.36
C VAL A 25 -12.41 22.82 11.33
N ARG A 26 -11.97 21.58 11.13
CA ARG A 26 -11.01 21.21 10.08
C ARG A 26 -11.50 21.64 8.69
N GLN A 27 -12.75 21.32 8.33
CA GLN A 27 -13.32 21.75 7.06
C GLN A 27 -13.45 23.28 6.94
N PHE A 28 -13.72 23.98 8.05
CA PHE A 28 -13.82 25.43 8.08
C PHE A 28 -12.46 26.10 7.85
N HIS A 29 -11.39 25.62 8.49
CA HIS A 29 -10.04 26.16 8.25
C HIS A 29 -9.57 25.93 6.82
N GLU A 30 -9.87 24.77 6.24
CA GLU A 30 -9.61 24.49 4.82
C GLU A 30 -10.43 25.41 3.90
N TRP A 31 -11.72 25.56 4.17
CA TRP A 31 -12.59 26.49 3.46
C TRP A 31 -12.07 27.93 3.55
N LEU A 32 -11.66 28.37 4.74
CA LEU A 32 -11.15 29.73 4.98
C LEU A 32 -9.82 29.94 4.25
N GLY A 33 -8.92 28.96 4.23
CA GLY A 33 -7.70 28.99 3.43
C GLY A 33 -7.99 29.18 1.94
N ASN A 34 -8.98 28.46 1.39
CA ASN A 34 -9.43 28.66 0.00
C ASN A 34 -10.02 30.07 -0.22
N ARG A 35 -10.81 30.60 0.73
CA ARG A 35 -11.34 31.97 0.62
C ARG A 35 -10.24 33.03 0.70
N MET A 36 -9.17 32.79 1.46
CA MET A 36 -8.05 33.72 1.59
C MET A 36 -7.34 33.92 0.26
N ILE A 37 -7.00 32.84 -0.44
CA ILE A 37 -6.35 32.94 -1.74
C ILE A 37 -7.28 33.54 -2.79
N GLU A 38 -8.55 33.15 -2.83
CA GLU A 38 -9.56 33.77 -3.71
C GLU A 38 -9.73 35.27 -3.44
N ALA A 39 -9.68 35.68 -2.17
CA ALA A 39 -9.69 37.09 -1.78
C ALA A 39 -8.46 37.82 -2.31
N GLY A 40 -7.27 37.21 -2.23
CA GLY A 40 -6.05 37.77 -2.83
C GLY A 40 -6.17 37.97 -4.35
N ILE A 41 -6.74 36.98 -5.05
CA ILE A 41 -7.00 37.08 -6.50
C ILE A 41 -8.01 38.20 -6.80
N LEU A 42 -9.10 38.28 -6.04
CA LEU A 42 -10.10 39.33 -6.19
C LEU A 42 -9.51 40.71 -5.89
N TYR A 43 -8.60 40.82 -4.93
CA TYR A 43 -7.86 42.06 -4.64
C TYR A 43 -7.05 42.49 -5.86
N ALA A 44 -6.30 41.57 -6.48
CA ALA A 44 -5.51 41.85 -7.68
C ALA A 44 -6.36 42.30 -8.88
N LEU A 45 -7.58 41.77 -9.00
CA LEU A 45 -8.53 42.12 -10.07
C LEU A 45 -9.41 43.34 -9.76
N SER A 46 -9.38 43.87 -8.53
CA SER A 46 -10.25 44.97 -8.12
C SER A 46 -9.63 46.34 -8.41
N ASP A 47 -10.43 47.24 -8.98
CA ASP A 47 -10.11 48.66 -9.08
C ASP A 47 -9.95 49.30 -7.68
N GLU A 48 -9.19 50.40 -7.63
CA GLU A 48 -9.04 51.19 -6.40
C GLU A 48 -10.40 51.68 -5.89
N GLY A 49 -10.78 51.25 -4.68
CA GLY A 49 -12.10 51.56 -4.13
C GLY A 49 -12.43 50.82 -2.85
N TRP A 50 -13.69 50.95 -2.42
CA TRP A 50 -14.15 50.38 -1.15
C TRP A 50 -14.02 48.85 -1.12
N LYS A 51 -14.32 48.15 -2.24
CA LYS A 51 -14.20 46.69 -2.33
C LYS A 51 -12.77 46.22 -2.08
N ARG A 52 -11.79 46.84 -2.74
CA ARG A 52 -10.37 46.54 -2.57
C ARG A 52 -9.91 46.74 -1.11
N LYS A 53 -10.39 47.81 -0.45
CA LYS A 53 -10.12 48.07 0.97
C LYS A 53 -10.76 47.04 1.91
N GLU A 54 -11.99 46.61 1.65
CA GLU A 54 -12.64 45.56 2.45
C GLU A 54 -11.96 44.20 2.27
N ILE A 55 -11.50 43.86 1.07
CA ILE A 55 -10.75 42.62 0.81
C ILE A 55 -9.40 42.65 1.53
N LEU A 56 -8.64 43.75 1.43
CA LEU A 56 -7.40 43.96 2.17
C LEU A 56 -7.62 43.79 3.68
N ARG A 57 -8.68 44.42 4.21
CA ARG A 57 -9.05 44.31 5.62
C ARG A 57 -9.35 42.87 6.01
N PHE A 58 -10.14 42.15 5.21
CA PHE A 58 -10.46 40.74 5.45
C PHE A 58 -9.20 39.87 5.55
N ILE A 59 -8.28 39.99 4.58
CA ILE A 59 -7.01 39.23 4.58
C ILE A 59 -6.18 39.57 5.82
N ARG A 60 -6.01 40.87 6.12
CA ARG A 60 -5.27 41.34 7.30
C ARG A 60 -5.88 40.84 8.60
N ASP A 61 -7.20 40.86 8.74
CA ASP A 61 -7.91 40.45 9.96
C ASP A 61 -7.79 38.94 10.20
N VAL A 62 -7.92 38.12 9.15
CA VAL A 62 -7.75 36.66 9.25
C VAL A 62 -6.31 36.30 9.63
N LEU A 63 -5.30 36.92 8.99
CA LEU A 63 -3.90 36.67 9.33
C LEU A 63 -3.54 37.14 10.74
N ASN A 64 -4.12 38.25 11.20
CA ASN A 64 -3.97 38.68 12.59
C ASN A 64 -4.52 37.64 13.57
N GLN A 65 -5.74 37.14 13.35
CA GLN A 65 -6.35 36.13 14.21
C GLN A 65 -5.54 34.83 14.24
N TYR A 66 -5.09 34.34 13.08
CA TYR A 66 -4.21 33.18 13.07
C TYR A 66 -2.90 33.47 13.80
N SER A 67 -2.29 34.64 13.62
CA SER A 67 -1.05 35.01 14.34
C SER A 67 -1.25 35.17 15.86
N ASP A 68 -2.46 35.49 16.31
CA ASP A 68 -2.82 35.52 17.74
C ASP A 68 -2.96 34.11 18.34
N LEU A 69 -3.47 33.16 17.54
CA LEU A 69 -3.91 31.84 18.02
C LEU A 69 -2.96 30.70 17.68
N TYR A 70 -2.14 30.81 16.64
CA TYR A 70 -1.37 29.69 16.08
C TYR A 70 -0.49 29.00 17.12
N LEU A 71 0.31 29.80 17.83
CA LEU A 71 1.21 29.30 18.88
C LEU A 71 0.47 28.90 20.16
N TRP A 72 -0.79 29.32 20.32
CA TRP A 72 -1.66 28.88 21.41
C TRP A 72 -2.22 27.48 21.15
N TYR A 73 -2.50 27.12 19.89
CA TYR A 73 -2.88 25.75 19.54
C TYR A 73 -1.73 24.79 19.87
N PRO A 74 -2.02 23.65 20.52
CA PRO A 74 -0.99 22.71 20.94
C PRO A 74 -0.33 22.09 19.72
N HIS A 75 0.98 21.89 19.81
CA HIS A 75 1.72 21.11 18.82
C HIS A 75 1.60 19.64 19.19
N GLN A 76 0.80 18.88 18.45
CA GLN A 76 0.50 17.49 18.77
C GLN A 76 0.84 16.58 17.59
N ASP A 77 1.56 15.50 17.84
CA ASP A 77 1.68 14.41 16.88
C ASP A 77 0.31 13.72 16.76
N ASN A 78 -0.07 13.42 15.53
CA ASN A 78 -1.31 12.73 15.21
C ASN A 78 -1.01 11.60 14.23
N GLU A 79 -2.04 10.87 13.81
CA GLU A 79 -1.89 9.68 12.96
C GLU A 79 -1.16 9.94 11.63
N LEU A 80 -1.00 11.19 11.20
CA LEU A 80 -0.36 11.58 9.94
C LEU A 80 0.64 12.74 10.15
N GLY A 81 1.28 12.76 11.32
CA GLY A 81 2.37 13.67 11.69
C GLY A 81 1.94 14.91 12.50
N PRO A 82 2.88 15.61 13.16
CA PRO A 82 2.63 16.82 13.92
C PRO A 82 1.76 17.85 13.20
N GLY A 83 0.82 18.41 13.95
CA GLY A 83 -0.03 19.51 13.51
C GLY A 83 -0.43 20.39 14.70
N ARG A 84 -0.87 21.61 14.39
CA ARG A 84 -1.47 22.53 15.38
C ARG A 84 -2.94 22.77 15.11
N ILE A 85 -3.30 22.96 13.84
CA ILE A 85 -4.70 23.20 13.43
C ILE A 85 -5.31 21.92 12.85
N PHE A 86 -4.53 21.16 12.10
CA PHE A 86 -5.02 20.00 11.36
C PHE A 86 -4.55 18.66 11.96
N PRO A 87 -5.30 17.57 11.71
CA PRO A 87 -4.94 16.23 12.16
C PRO A 87 -3.91 15.56 11.23
N SER A 88 -3.11 16.32 10.48
CA SER A 88 -2.01 15.82 9.63
C SER A 88 -1.08 16.94 9.18
N THR A 89 0.22 16.69 9.10
CA THR A 89 1.23 17.69 8.68
C THR A 89 1.00 18.21 7.25
N TYR A 90 0.60 17.33 6.32
CA TYR A 90 0.35 17.76 4.94
C TYR A 90 -0.83 18.74 4.81
N MET A 91 -1.83 18.64 5.69
CA MET A 91 -2.96 19.56 5.70
C MET A 91 -2.54 20.94 6.19
N GLU A 92 -1.68 20.97 7.22
CA GLU A 92 -1.01 22.20 7.70
C GLU A 92 -0.25 22.86 6.54
N SER A 93 0.46 22.06 5.73
CA SER A 93 1.24 22.51 4.58
C SER A 93 0.37 23.10 3.45
N LEU A 94 -0.71 22.42 3.07
CA LEU A 94 -1.65 22.91 2.05
C LEU A 94 -2.36 24.19 2.50
N TRP A 95 -2.67 24.31 3.80
CA TRP A 95 -3.32 25.48 4.36
C TRP A 95 -2.37 26.68 4.43
N ILE A 96 -1.15 26.50 4.96
CA ILE A 96 -0.21 27.61 5.12
C ILE A 96 0.23 28.19 3.77
N ALA A 97 0.36 27.34 2.74
CA ALA A 97 0.65 27.77 1.37
C ALA A 97 -0.42 28.73 0.81
N LYS A 98 -1.71 28.45 1.05
CA LYS A 98 -2.80 29.33 0.60
C LYS A 98 -2.79 30.68 1.33
N LEU A 99 -2.46 30.67 2.63
CA LEU A 99 -2.38 31.91 3.42
C LEU A 99 -1.21 32.80 2.99
N ILE A 100 -0.04 32.22 2.72
CA ILE A 100 1.13 33.02 2.33
C ILE A 100 0.93 33.62 0.93
N LEU A 101 0.36 32.87 -0.01
CA LEU A 101 0.03 33.38 -1.34
C LEU A 101 -1.04 34.49 -1.27
N ALA A 102 -2.00 34.39 -0.34
CA ALA A 102 -2.97 35.47 -0.12
C ALA A 102 -2.31 36.75 0.44
N LEU A 103 -1.33 36.60 1.36
CA LEU A 103 -0.55 37.72 1.87
C LEU A 103 0.28 38.37 0.75
N ASP A 104 0.88 37.58 -0.12
CA ASP A 104 1.74 38.07 -1.22
C ASP A 104 1.02 39.09 -2.12
N PHE A 105 -0.28 38.87 -2.43
CA PHE A 105 -1.09 39.82 -3.19
C PHE A 105 -1.27 41.20 -2.54
N VAL A 106 -1.13 41.29 -1.22
CA VAL A 106 -1.45 42.50 -0.44
C VAL A 106 -0.29 43.03 0.40
N ALA A 107 0.85 42.34 0.43
CA ALA A 107 1.95 42.63 1.35
C ALA A 107 2.45 44.08 1.25
N GLY A 108 2.46 44.67 0.04
CA GLY A 108 2.86 46.06 -0.19
C GLY A 108 1.95 47.12 0.43
N GLU A 109 0.71 46.77 0.79
CA GLU A 109 -0.26 47.66 1.45
C GLU A 109 -0.33 47.47 2.97
N ILE A 110 0.37 46.46 3.51
CA ILE A 110 0.39 46.15 4.93
C ILE A 110 1.68 46.71 5.52
N GLU A 111 1.60 47.28 6.73
CA GLU A 111 2.76 47.86 7.40
C GLU A 111 3.84 46.78 7.63
N PRO A 112 5.13 47.04 7.33
CA PRO A 112 6.18 46.01 7.41
C PRO A 112 6.28 45.32 8.77
N GLN A 113 6.00 46.03 9.86
CA GLN A 113 6.00 45.48 11.22
C GLN A 113 4.88 44.44 11.42
N VAL A 114 3.73 44.61 10.75
CA VAL A 114 2.61 43.66 10.80
C VAL A 114 2.94 42.43 9.97
N VAL A 115 3.56 42.60 8.80
CA VAL A 115 4.06 41.47 7.98
C VAL A 115 5.11 40.67 8.75
N GLU A 116 6.07 41.32 9.40
CA GLU A 116 7.08 40.66 10.23
C GLU A 116 6.45 39.91 11.42
N ARG A 117 5.38 40.45 12.00
CA ARG A 117 4.59 39.74 13.02
C ARG A 117 3.98 38.46 12.46
N PHE A 118 3.34 38.51 11.29
CA PHE A 118 2.76 37.31 10.66
C PHE A 118 3.84 36.25 10.39
N LYS A 119 4.99 36.68 9.87
CA LYS A 119 6.15 35.82 9.63
C LYS A 119 6.58 35.07 10.90
N LEU A 120 6.79 35.79 12.00
CA LEU A 120 7.34 35.23 13.25
C LEU A 120 6.31 34.49 14.12
N LYS A 121 5.02 34.78 13.98
CA LYS A 121 3.96 34.21 14.84
C LYS A 121 3.10 33.15 14.17
N LEU A 122 3.11 33.08 12.84
CA LEU A 122 2.29 32.15 12.07
C LEU A 122 3.14 31.36 11.07
N PHE A 123 3.76 32.02 10.09
CA PHE A 123 4.35 31.32 8.95
C PHE A 123 5.60 30.50 9.30
N TYR A 124 6.56 31.08 10.02
CA TYR A 124 7.77 30.35 10.40
C TYR A 124 7.45 29.22 11.40
N PRO A 125 6.67 29.45 12.47
CA PRO A 125 6.24 28.37 13.35
C PRO A 125 5.48 27.24 12.64
N ALA A 126 4.65 27.56 11.64
CA ALA A 126 3.95 26.54 10.86
C ALA A 126 4.93 25.71 10.02
N VAL A 127 5.92 26.34 9.39
CA VAL A 127 6.99 25.62 8.69
C VAL A 127 7.83 24.77 9.64
N GLU A 128 8.13 25.25 10.85
CA GLU A 128 8.82 24.44 11.88
C GLU A 128 8.01 23.19 12.23
N THR A 129 6.70 23.32 12.49
CA THR A 129 5.80 22.17 12.70
C THR A 129 5.80 21.21 11.50
N ILE A 130 5.92 21.72 10.27
CA ILE A 130 6.00 20.88 9.06
C ILE A 130 7.35 20.15 8.97
N LEU A 131 8.45 20.82 9.33
CA LEU A 131 9.81 20.25 9.30
C LEU A 131 10.04 19.17 10.35
N ASP A 132 9.24 19.15 11.42
CA ASP A 132 9.30 18.13 12.46
C ASP A 132 8.85 16.73 11.96
N TYR A 133 8.37 16.62 10.72
CA TYR A 133 7.94 15.35 10.13
C TYR A 133 8.31 15.20 8.65
N ASP A 134 9.36 14.41 8.42
CA ASP A 134 9.80 14.00 7.10
C ASP A 134 9.09 12.70 6.67
N GLU A 135 8.20 12.81 5.67
CA GLU A 135 7.41 11.70 5.12
C GLU A 135 8.15 10.88 4.05
N GLY A 136 9.44 11.14 3.83
CA GLY A 136 10.24 10.37 2.89
C GLY A 136 9.82 10.56 1.43
N MET A 137 9.74 9.46 0.69
CA MET A 137 9.28 9.45 -0.72
C MET A 137 7.76 9.37 -0.88
N ASN A 138 6.98 9.65 0.17
CA ASN A 138 5.52 9.62 0.08
C ASN A 138 4.92 10.87 -0.59
N ASN A 139 3.73 10.73 -1.19
CA ASN A 139 2.99 11.85 -1.77
C ASN A 139 2.76 13.02 -0.80
N ARG A 140 2.63 12.76 0.50
CA ARG A 140 2.44 13.80 1.52
C ARG A 140 3.67 14.67 1.69
N GLN A 141 4.87 14.13 1.50
CA GLN A 141 6.09 14.95 1.52
C GLN A 141 6.10 15.96 0.36
N ALA A 142 5.51 15.66 -0.80
CA ALA A 142 5.37 16.63 -1.88
C ALA A 142 4.54 17.84 -1.44
N MET A 143 3.47 17.63 -0.67
CA MET A 143 2.64 18.70 -0.11
C MET A 143 3.38 19.48 0.98
N ASN A 144 4.16 18.79 1.82
CA ASN A 144 5.03 19.44 2.81
C ASN A 144 6.03 20.38 2.11
N ASN A 145 6.71 19.88 1.07
CA ASN A 145 7.63 20.68 0.26
C ASN A 145 6.93 21.90 -0.37
N TYR A 146 5.68 21.75 -0.84
CA TYR A 146 4.90 22.88 -1.35
C TYR A 146 4.63 23.93 -0.26
N GLY A 147 4.24 23.52 0.95
CA GLY A 147 4.03 24.42 2.09
C GLY A 147 5.31 25.15 2.51
N ILE A 148 6.39 24.40 2.75
CA ILE A 148 7.71 24.92 3.12
C ILE A 148 8.23 25.88 2.04
N GLY A 149 8.17 25.45 0.77
CA GLY A 149 8.66 26.23 -0.36
C GLY A 149 7.89 27.53 -0.56
N SER A 150 6.55 27.50 -0.44
CA SER A 150 5.71 28.70 -0.59
C SER A 150 6.07 29.79 0.42
N VAL A 151 6.29 29.41 1.69
CA VAL A 151 6.73 30.33 2.74
C VAL A 151 8.18 30.76 2.53
N GLY A 152 9.05 29.81 2.16
CA GLY A 152 10.47 30.05 1.89
C GLY A 152 10.69 31.09 0.80
N PHE A 153 10.01 30.96 -0.34
CA PHE A 153 10.11 31.91 -1.45
C PHE A 153 9.56 33.29 -1.07
N SER A 154 8.36 33.34 -0.46
CA SER A 154 7.70 34.62 -0.15
C SER A 154 8.46 35.49 0.86
N PHE A 155 9.25 34.88 1.75
CA PHE A 155 10.09 35.59 2.73
C PHE A 155 11.59 35.52 2.43
N GLU A 156 11.98 35.05 1.24
CA GLU A 156 13.37 34.89 0.81
C GLU A 156 14.24 34.08 1.81
N ASN A 157 13.64 33.06 2.44
CA ASN A 157 14.34 32.17 3.36
C ASN A 157 14.99 31.00 2.61
N ASN A 158 16.29 31.14 2.34
CA ASN A 158 17.08 30.15 1.60
C ASN A 158 17.10 28.76 2.25
N PHE A 159 17.02 28.64 3.58
CA PHE A 159 17.00 27.32 4.24
C PHE A 159 15.71 26.56 3.92
N PHE A 160 14.55 27.23 3.96
CA PHE A 160 13.27 26.62 3.60
C PHE A 160 13.20 26.31 2.10
N VAL A 161 13.67 27.23 1.24
CA VAL A 161 13.72 26.99 -0.21
C VAL A 161 14.60 25.78 -0.53
N ASP A 162 15.82 25.71 0.04
CA ASP A 162 16.73 24.60 -0.19
C ASP A 162 16.17 23.28 0.34
N THR A 163 15.55 23.29 1.51
CA THR A 163 14.90 22.10 2.09
C THR A 163 13.77 21.59 1.19
N ALA A 164 12.88 22.47 0.74
CA ALA A 164 11.75 22.11 -0.12
C ALA A 164 12.17 21.60 -1.50
N LEU A 165 13.29 22.10 -2.06
CA LEU A 165 13.73 21.77 -3.42
C LEU A 165 14.83 20.71 -3.47
N ASN A 166 15.94 20.95 -2.76
CA ASN A 166 17.18 20.17 -2.82
C ASN A 166 17.39 19.26 -1.61
N GLY A 167 16.55 19.38 -0.57
CA GLY A 167 16.64 18.56 0.64
C GLY A 167 16.59 17.06 0.36
N LYS A 168 16.92 16.25 1.36
CA LYS A 168 16.99 14.78 1.26
C LYS A 168 15.76 14.18 0.55
N HIS A 169 14.58 14.73 0.80
CA HIS A 169 13.33 14.36 0.15
C HIS A 169 12.61 15.57 -0.47
N GLY A 170 13.37 16.56 -0.93
CA GLY A 170 12.86 17.75 -1.62
C GLY A 170 12.27 17.42 -3.00
N PHE A 171 11.61 18.41 -3.61
CA PHE A 171 10.95 18.33 -4.91
C PHE A 171 11.82 17.69 -6.00
N LEU A 172 13.07 18.13 -6.15
CA LEU A 172 13.95 17.61 -7.20
C LEU A 172 14.31 16.14 -6.97
N LYS A 173 14.50 15.74 -5.70
CA LYS A 173 14.76 14.35 -5.38
C LYS A 173 13.52 13.48 -5.63
N GLN A 174 12.33 13.95 -5.28
CA GLN A 174 11.11 13.19 -5.48
C GLN A 174 10.75 13.01 -6.96
N ILE A 175 10.85 14.08 -7.75
CA ILE A 175 10.51 13.97 -9.17
C ILE A 175 11.47 13.03 -9.91
N GLU A 176 12.74 13.00 -9.53
CA GLU A 176 13.76 12.13 -10.15
C GLU A 176 13.63 10.66 -9.75
N ASN A 177 13.12 10.36 -8.56
CA ASN A 177 13.17 9.00 -7.99
C ASN A 177 11.80 8.36 -7.76
N GLY A 178 10.73 9.16 -7.65
CA GLY A 178 9.36 8.66 -7.45
C GLY A 178 8.46 8.70 -8.69
N VAL A 179 8.87 9.43 -9.73
CA VAL A 179 8.17 9.43 -11.02
C VAL A 179 8.80 8.38 -11.95
N LEU A 180 7.98 7.44 -12.38
CA LEU A 180 8.38 6.36 -13.28
C LEU A 180 8.70 6.91 -14.68
N ILE A 181 9.44 6.17 -15.49
CA ILE A 181 9.97 6.65 -16.79
C ILE A 181 8.88 7.13 -17.77
N ASP A 182 7.66 6.59 -17.63
CA ASP A 182 6.48 6.94 -18.43
C ASP A 182 5.71 8.16 -17.87
N GLY A 183 6.05 8.62 -16.66
CA GLY A 183 5.40 9.73 -15.97
C GLY A 183 4.46 9.35 -14.83
N MET A 184 4.20 8.06 -14.57
CA MET A 184 3.32 7.66 -13.47
C MET A 184 4.01 7.88 -12.11
N TRP A 185 3.26 8.32 -11.11
CA TRP A 185 3.76 8.35 -9.72
C TRP A 185 3.69 6.92 -9.17
N TYR A 186 4.76 6.45 -8.53
CA TYR A 186 4.91 5.03 -8.20
C TYR A 186 3.77 4.46 -7.32
N GLU A 187 3.15 5.29 -6.48
CA GLU A 187 2.06 4.87 -5.56
C GLU A 187 0.74 4.57 -6.28
N GLY A 188 0.58 4.97 -7.55
CA GLY A 188 -0.58 4.61 -8.36
C GLY A 188 -1.42 5.79 -8.85
N ASN A 189 -2.53 5.45 -9.51
CA ASN A 189 -3.35 6.39 -10.27
C ASN A 189 -3.99 7.48 -9.40
N ASN A 190 -4.48 7.13 -8.21
CA ASN A 190 -5.12 8.09 -7.31
C ASN A 190 -4.11 9.04 -6.65
N TYR A 191 -3.01 8.51 -6.11
CA TYR A 191 -1.97 9.30 -5.44
C TYR A 191 -1.07 10.09 -6.39
N HIS A 192 -1.13 9.81 -7.69
CA HIS A 192 -0.51 10.63 -8.72
C HIS A 192 -0.97 12.09 -8.67
N TRP A 193 -2.28 12.34 -8.53
CA TRP A 193 -2.85 13.68 -8.61
C TRP A 193 -2.50 14.61 -7.45
N PRO A 194 -2.65 14.22 -6.17
CA PRO A 194 -2.21 15.07 -5.07
C PRO A 194 -0.70 15.39 -5.16
N THR A 195 0.12 14.43 -5.61
CA THR A 195 1.56 14.63 -5.82
C THR A 195 1.81 15.63 -6.95
N LEU A 196 1.17 15.42 -8.10
CA LEU A 196 1.31 16.28 -9.26
C LEU A 196 0.83 17.71 -8.97
N GLU A 197 -0.27 17.87 -8.24
CA GLU A 197 -0.75 19.18 -7.79
C GLU A 197 0.32 19.90 -6.97
N ALA A 198 0.86 19.26 -5.93
CA ALA A 198 1.90 19.86 -5.10
C ALA A 198 3.17 20.21 -5.90
N PHE A 199 3.59 19.33 -6.81
CA PHE A 199 4.72 19.56 -7.71
C PHE A 199 4.49 20.76 -8.63
N ILE A 200 3.32 20.85 -9.26
CA ILE A 200 3.01 21.94 -10.18
C ILE A 200 2.88 23.25 -9.43
N LEU A 201 2.21 23.29 -8.29
CA LEU A 201 2.07 24.51 -7.51
C LEU A 201 3.42 25.01 -6.98
N LEU A 202 4.29 24.12 -6.48
CA LEU A 202 5.64 24.50 -6.06
C LEU A 202 6.50 24.94 -7.25
N ALA A 203 6.37 24.30 -8.41
CA ALA A 203 7.04 24.72 -9.64
C ALA A 203 6.54 26.12 -10.09
N GLU A 204 5.25 26.42 -10.02
CA GLU A 204 4.72 27.75 -10.32
C GLU A 204 5.32 28.82 -9.39
N VAL A 205 5.38 28.56 -8.08
CA VAL A 205 6.02 29.46 -7.10
C VAL A 205 7.51 29.66 -7.41
N ALA A 206 8.25 28.58 -7.65
CA ALA A 206 9.66 28.64 -7.98
C ALA A 206 9.93 29.42 -9.28
N ASN A 207 9.12 29.20 -10.33
CA ASN A 207 9.26 29.91 -11.59
C ASN A 207 8.91 31.40 -11.47
N ALA A 208 7.91 31.75 -10.65
CA ALA A 208 7.61 33.16 -10.36
C ALA A 208 8.80 33.88 -9.69
N ASN A 209 9.64 33.13 -8.97
CA ASN A 209 10.86 33.59 -8.32
C ASN A 209 12.14 33.40 -9.18
N GLY A 210 11.97 33.27 -10.50
CA GLY A 210 13.08 33.28 -11.46
C GLY A 210 13.76 31.93 -11.71
N MET A 211 13.30 30.84 -11.07
CA MET A 211 13.72 29.50 -11.45
C MET A 211 13.11 29.11 -12.81
N LYS A 212 13.69 28.10 -13.47
CA LYS A 212 13.25 27.65 -14.81
C LYS A 212 12.93 26.16 -14.82
N ILE A 213 12.12 25.71 -13.86
CA ILE A 213 11.79 24.29 -13.64
C ILE A 213 11.17 23.66 -14.89
N TYR A 214 10.33 24.38 -15.63
CA TYR A 214 9.71 23.84 -16.85
C TYR A 214 10.66 23.73 -18.05
N ASN A 215 11.83 24.38 -18.00
CA ASN A 215 12.76 24.48 -19.13
C ASN A 215 13.93 23.49 -19.02
N ASP A 216 14.08 22.78 -17.91
CA ASP A 216 15.10 21.77 -17.72
C ASP A 216 14.52 20.34 -17.83
N LYS A 217 15.30 19.33 -17.43
CA LYS A 217 14.88 17.92 -17.47
C LYS A 217 13.64 17.63 -16.60
N HIS A 218 13.40 18.38 -15.53
CA HIS A 218 12.28 18.17 -14.62
C HIS A 218 10.96 18.61 -15.26
N GLY A 219 10.98 19.68 -16.07
CA GLY A 219 9.84 20.10 -16.87
C GLY A 219 9.32 19.00 -17.80
N GLU A 220 10.23 18.23 -18.40
CA GLU A 220 9.85 17.08 -19.24
C GLU A 220 9.25 15.93 -18.42
N ILE A 221 9.75 15.68 -17.19
CA ILE A 221 9.14 14.69 -16.29
C ILE A 221 7.72 15.13 -15.91
N LEU A 222 7.52 16.38 -15.52
CA LEU A 222 6.18 16.94 -15.23
C LEU A 222 5.25 16.82 -16.44
N ARG A 223 5.73 17.10 -17.66
CA ARG A 223 4.95 16.93 -18.89
C ARG A 223 4.50 15.48 -19.08
N LYS A 224 5.39 14.51 -18.85
CA LYS A 224 5.05 13.08 -18.90
C LYS A 224 4.02 12.68 -17.85
N MET A 225 4.06 13.25 -16.65
CA MET A 225 3.05 13.02 -15.61
C MET A 225 1.63 13.35 -16.12
N PHE A 226 1.45 14.40 -16.91
CA PHE A 226 0.16 14.69 -17.53
C PHE A 226 -0.24 13.72 -18.65
N HIS A 227 0.74 13.27 -19.45
CA HIS A 227 0.48 12.37 -20.57
C HIS A 227 0.06 10.97 -20.11
N VAL A 228 0.73 10.40 -19.11
CA VAL A 228 0.50 9.01 -18.71
C VAL A 228 -0.97 8.72 -18.35
N GLN A 229 -1.66 9.70 -17.77
CA GLN A 229 -3.06 9.58 -17.40
C GLN A 229 -3.98 9.64 -18.63
N LEU A 230 -3.67 10.52 -19.60
CA LEU A 230 -4.36 10.54 -20.90
C LEU A 230 -4.08 9.27 -21.71
N ASP A 231 -2.87 8.72 -21.61
CA ASP A 231 -2.48 7.46 -22.26
C ASP A 231 -3.18 6.25 -21.64
N SER A 232 -3.51 6.32 -20.35
CA SER A 232 -4.27 5.27 -19.64
C SER A 232 -5.77 5.51 -19.53
N ILE A 233 -6.31 6.58 -20.12
CA ILE A 233 -7.73 6.94 -19.97
C ILE A 233 -8.65 5.82 -20.52
N MET A 234 -9.72 5.54 -19.77
CA MET A 234 -10.80 4.64 -20.15
C MET A 234 -11.81 5.35 -21.09
N PRO A 235 -12.63 4.60 -21.86
CA PRO A 235 -13.52 5.18 -22.86
C PRO A 235 -14.52 6.22 -22.33
N ASP A 236 -15.00 6.05 -21.10
CA ASP A 236 -15.96 6.96 -20.47
C ASP A 236 -15.32 8.25 -19.92
N GLY A 237 -13.99 8.27 -19.80
CA GLY A 237 -13.20 9.40 -19.32
C GLY A 237 -12.59 9.21 -17.93
N THR A 238 -12.82 8.07 -17.27
CA THR A 238 -12.13 7.76 -16.00
C THR A 238 -10.70 7.28 -16.25
N TYR A 239 -9.87 7.29 -15.21
CA TYR A 239 -8.61 6.54 -15.22
C TYR A 239 -8.79 5.17 -14.53
N PRO A 240 -7.84 4.22 -14.70
CA PRO A 240 -7.88 2.92 -14.04
C PRO A 240 -7.79 3.01 -12.51
N SER A 241 -8.71 2.36 -11.81
CA SER A 241 -8.83 2.39 -10.34
C SER A 241 -7.79 1.49 -9.64
N ARG A 242 -6.56 1.41 -10.14
CA ARG A 242 -5.55 0.48 -9.60
C ARG A 242 -5.06 0.88 -8.22
N LYS A 243 -4.69 -0.14 -7.43
CA LYS A 243 -4.12 0.02 -6.09
C LYS A 243 -5.12 0.73 -5.16
N ASP A 244 -4.64 1.45 -4.15
CA ASP A 244 -5.48 2.37 -3.38
C ASP A 244 -5.98 3.53 -4.26
N SER A 245 -7.10 3.30 -4.95
CA SER A 245 -7.77 4.30 -5.75
C SER A 245 -9.26 4.36 -5.45
N GLU A 246 -9.82 5.56 -5.47
CA GLU A 246 -11.26 5.71 -5.60
C GLU A 246 -11.73 5.08 -6.92
N TYR A 247 -12.86 4.38 -6.88
CA TYR A 247 -13.46 3.70 -8.02
C TYR A 247 -14.06 4.71 -9.01
N MET A 248 -13.79 4.55 -10.31
CA MET A 248 -14.40 5.33 -11.41
C MET A 248 -14.24 6.85 -11.31
N VAL A 249 -13.04 7.34 -10.98
CA VAL A 249 -12.78 8.79 -10.95
C VAL A 249 -12.65 9.36 -12.36
N ASP A 250 -13.49 10.34 -12.70
CA ASP A 250 -13.42 11.10 -13.95
C ASP A 250 -12.15 11.96 -14.01
N LEU A 251 -11.35 11.80 -15.07
CA LEU A 251 -10.08 12.52 -15.24
C LEU A 251 -10.29 14.04 -15.41
N GLY A 252 -11.46 14.46 -15.89
CA GLY A 252 -11.84 15.86 -16.03
C GLY A 252 -11.96 16.62 -14.71
N ARG A 253 -11.98 15.91 -13.56
CA ARG A 253 -11.83 16.52 -12.23
C ARG A 253 -10.55 17.36 -12.12
N TYR A 254 -9.49 16.98 -12.84
CA TYR A 254 -8.17 17.62 -12.79
C TYR A 254 -7.95 18.65 -13.92
N SER A 255 -9.02 19.14 -14.56
CA SER A 255 -8.95 20.13 -15.64
C SER A 255 -8.16 21.39 -15.25
N SER A 256 -8.22 21.81 -13.99
CA SER A 256 -7.44 22.95 -13.46
C SER A 256 -5.94 22.77 -13.66
N LEU A 257 -5.39 21.58 -13.42
CA LEU A 257 -3.96 21.29 -13.63
C LEU A 257 -3.63 21.22 -15.12
N TYR A 258 -4.54 20.68 -15.94
CA TYR A 258 -4.35 20.64 -17.39
C TYR A 258 -4.36 22.04 -18.04
N GLU A 259 -5.06 23.03 -17.47
CA GLU A 259 -4.95 24.44 -17.90
C GLU A 259 -3.53 24.97 -17.70
N ILE A 260 -2.92 24.69 -16.55
CA ILE A 260 -1.50 25.03 -16.28
C ILE A 260 -0.59 24.28 -17.25
N ALA A 261 -0.79 22.97 -17.42
CA ALA A 261 0.00 22.17 -18.35
C ALA A 261 -0.08 22.70 -19.78
N TYR A 262 -1.28 23.02 -20.27
CA TYR A 262 -1.48 23.57 -21.60
C TYR A 262 -0.77 24.92 -21.76
N ARG A 263 -0.83 25.79 -20.74
CA ARG A 263 -0.12 27.07 -20.75
C ARG A 263 1.39 26.91 -20.81
N ARG A 264 1.95 26.03 -19.98
CA ARG A 264 3.40 25.86 -19.79
C ARG A 264 4.04 25.07 -20.92
N PHE A 265 3.39 24.00 -21.38
CA PHE A 265 3.95 23.10 -22.39
C PHE A 265 3.46 23.40 -23.82
N LYS A 266 2.35 24.13 -23.97
CA LYS A 266 1.70 24.41 -25.27
C LYS A 266 1.41 23.16 -26.10
N ASP A 267 1.16 22.03 -25.41
CA ASP A 267 0.81 20.77 -26.04
C ASP A 267 -0.67 20.74 -26.41
N ALA A 268 -0.95 20.65 -27.71
CA ALA A 268 -2.31 20.62 -28.24
C ALA A 268 -3.15 19.45 -27.70
N ARG A 269 -2.55 18.34 -27.26
CA ARG A 269 -3.27 17.20 -26.68
C ARG A 269 -3.94 17.57 -25.36
N PHE A 270 -3.29 18.36 -24.51
CA PHE A 270 -3.90 18.89 -23.29
C PHE A 270 -5.06 19.82 -23.61
N GLY A 271 -4.89 20.72 -24.59
CA GLY A 271 -5.96 21.62 -25.04
C GLY A 271 -7.18 20.89 -25.60
N ARG A 272 -6.98 19.83 -26.41
CA ARG A 272 -8.08 18.98 -26.91
C ARG A 272 -8.79 18.24 -25.77
N PHE A 273 -8.04 17.74 -24.79
CA PHE A 273 -8.62 17.10 -23.60
C PHE A 273 -9.49 18.09 -22.82
N LEU A 274 -8.98 19.29 -22.53
CA LEU A 274 -9.74 20.36 -21.89
C LEU A 274 -11.02 20.69 -22.66
N ARG A 275 -10.95 20.77 -24.00
CA ARG A 275 -12.14 20.98 -24.85
C ARG A 275 -13.18 19.86 -24.68
N LYS A 276 -12.77 18.60 -24.60
CA LYS A 276 -13.66 17.46 -24.31
C LYS A 276 -14.33 17.63 -22.94
N VAL A 277 -13.55 17.98 -21.91
CA VAL A 277 -14.06 18.20 -20.54
C VAL A 277 -15.08 19.34 -20.52
N TYR A 278 -14.78 20.47 -21.14
CA TYR A 278 -15.68 21.64 -21.15
C TYR A 278 -16.90 21.50 -22.06
N GLY A 279 -16.99 20.41 -22.84
CA GLY A 279 -18.24 20.00 -23.47
C GLY A 279 -19.27 19.47 -22.46
N ARG A 280 -18.86 19.11 -21.24
CA ARG A 280 -19.71 18.54 -20.18
C ARG A 280 -19.67 19.33 -18.87
N LYS A 281 -18.68 20.19 -18.69
CA LYS A 281 -18.40 20.96 -17.47
C LYS A 281 -18.21 22.44 -17.82
N ASP A 282 -18.72 23.35 -17.01
CA ASP A 282 -18.44 24.78 -17.20
C ASP A 282 -16.95 25.07 -16.92
N ARG A 283 -16.28 25.81 -17.82
CA ARG A 283 -14.85 26.13 -17.69
C ARG A 283 -14.55 26.98 -16.45
N SER A 284 -15.52 27.78 -15.98
CA SER A 284 -15.44 28.56 -14.73
C SER A 284 -15.47 27.71 -13.46
N ASN A 285 -15.89 26.44 -13.56
CA ASN A 285 -15.89 25.48 -12.44
C ASN A 285 -14.50 24.80 -12.27
N ASN A 286 -13.42 25.58 -12.34
CA ASN A 286 -12.07 25.10 -12.04
C ASN A 286 -11.54 25.74 -10.76
N GLU A 287 -10.49 25.15 -10.21
CA GLU A 287 -9.82 25.61 -9.02
C GLU A 287 -9.06 26.93 -9.26
N TRP A 288 -8.92 27.75 -8.22
CA TRP A 288 -8.37 29.10 -8.28
C TRP A 288 -6.98 29.17 -8.95
N TYR A 289 -6.14 28.15 -8.77
CA TYR A 289 -4.75 28.19 -9.21
C TYR A 289 -4.58 28.21 -10.73
N CYS A 290 -5.58 27.76 -11.50
CA CYS A 290 -5.48 27.76 -12.95
C CYS A 290 -5.84 29.09 -13.60
N ILE A 291 -6.45 30.05 -12.85
CA ILE A 291 -6.93 31.33 -13.38
C ILE A 291 -5.83 32.12 -14.08
N PHE A 292 -4.59 32.01 -13.60
CA PHE A 292 -3.42 32.69 -14.18
C PHE A 292 -2.82 31.99 -15.42
N ALA A 293 -3.28 30.78 -15.72
CA ALA A 293 -2.76 29.95 -16.79
C ALA A 293 -3.77 29.71 -17.93
N MET A 294 -5.06 29.92 -17.71
CA MET A 294 -6.10 29.69 -18.72
C MET A 294 -5.83 30.44 -20.02
N ASP A 295 -5.72 29.71 -21.12
CA ASP A 295 -5.63 30.29 -22.46
C ASP A 295 -7.03 30.59 -23.01
N GLU A 296 -7.22 31.74 -23.67
CA GLU A 296 -8.54 32.12 -24.21
C GLU A 296 -9.06 31.09 -25.22
N ASN A 297 -8.17 30.56 -26.05
CA ASN A 297 -8.53 29.67 -27.15
C ASN A 297 -8.02 28.24 -26.90
N LEU A 298 -8.96 27.28 -26.89
CA LEU A 298 -8.65 25.86 -26.91
C LEU A 298 -8.69 25.31 -28.34
N PRO A 299 -7.88 24.29 -28.68
CA PRO A 299 -7.93 23.63 -29.98
C PRO A 299 -9.34 23.10 -30.32
N ASN A 300 -9.69 23.16 -31.61
CA ASN A 300 -11.01 22.75 -32.10
C ASN A 300 -11.11 21.25 -32.38
N GLU A 301 -9.99 20.54 -32.52
CA GLU A 301 -10.01 19.11 -32.84
C GLU A 301 -10.48 18.26 -31.66
N ARG A 302 -11.10 17.13 -31.97
CA ARG A 302 -11.60 16.20 -30.94
C ARG A 302 -10.44 15.52 -30.22
N PHE A 303 -10.59 15.31 -28.92
CA PHE A 303 -9.70 14.43 -28.16
C PHE A 303 -10.10 12.97 -28.38
N THR A 304 -9.17 12.17 -28.91
CA THR A 304 -9.30 10.73 -29.08
C THR A 304 -8.09 10.02 -28.50
N VAL A 305 -8.32 8.80 -27.98
CA VAL A 305 -7.28 7.85 -27.59
C VAL A 305 -7.74 6.50 -28.10
N ASP A 306 -7.24 6.13 -29.27
CA ASP A 306 -7.66 4.96 -30.06
C ASP A 306 -6.51 3.97 -30.30
N PHE A 307 -5.35 4.21 -29.67
CA PHE A 307 -4.17 3.35 -29.77
C PHE A 307 -3.98 2.51 -28.50
N SER A 308 -3.44 1.32 -28.70
CA SER A 308 -2.91 0.50 -27.60
C SER A 308 -1.56 1.06 -27.18
N ILE A 309 -1.21 0.92 -25.90
CA ILE A 309 0.08 1.40 -25.42
C ILE A 309 0.62 0.50 -24.32
N ASN A 310 1.92 0.26 -24.34
CA ASN A 310 2.64 -0.31 -23.21
C ASN A 310 3.33 0.81 -22.43
N LEU A 311 3.11 0.86 -21.12
CA LEU A 311 3.74 1.77 -20.16
C LEU A 311 4.74 0.98 -19.31
N PRO A 312 6.00 0.81 -19.77
CA PRO A 312 6.96 -0.11 -19.16
C PRO A 312 7.41 0.30 -17.76
N GLY A 313 7.53 1.59 -17.44
CA GLY A 313 7.84 2.03 -16.08
C GLY A 313 6.70 1.76 -15.11
N THR A 314 5.47 2.03 -15.55
CA THR A 314 4.24 1.75 -14.80
C THR A 314 4.00 0.25 -14.69
N GLY A 315 4.54 -0.51 -15.63
CA GLY A 315 4.28 -1.92 -15.89
C GLY A 315 2.82 -2.19 -16.21
N MET A 316 2.27 -1.44 -17.18
CA MET A 316 0.88 -1.59 -17.60
C MET A 316 0.79 -1.66 -19.12
N ALA A 317 0.22 -2.75 -19.62
CA ALA A 317 -0.02 -2.91 -21.06
C ALA A 317 -1.51 -2.74 -21.34
N ILE A 318 -1.85 -1.74 -22.16
CA ILE A 318 -3.23 -1.36 -22.50
C ILE A 318 -3.52 -1.70 -23.95
N PHE A 319 -4.70 -2.24 -24.21
CA PHE A 319 -5.21 -2.64 -25.53
C PHE A 319 -6.52 -1.93 -25.82
N ARG A 320 -6.62 -1.34 -27.01
CA ARG A 320 -7.82 -0.62 -27.45
C ARG A 320 -8.27 -1.06 -28.82
N THR A 321 -9.55 -1.41 -28.94
CA THR A 321 -10.26 -1.44 -30.22
C THR A 321 -11.36 -0.38 -30.16
N PRO A 322 -12.10 -0.12 -31.26
CA PRO A 322 -13.26 0.78 -31.19
C PRO A 322 -14.30 0.42 -30.12
N ARG A 323 -14.31 -0.86 -29.67
CA ARG A 323 -15.29 -1.40 -28.73
C ARG A 323 -14.67 -1.84 -27.39
N VAL A 324 -13.41 -2.28 -27.38
CA VAL A 324 -12.77 -2.88 -26.22
C VAL A 324 -11.71 -1.96 -25.63
N TYR A 325 -11.69 -1.88 -24.30
CA TYR A 325 -10.57 -1.37 -23.52
C TYR A 325 -10.15 -2.44 -22.51
N SER A 326 -8.87 -2.81 -22.51
CA SER A 326 -8.35 -3.81 -21.58
C SER A 326 -6.93 -3.46 -21.16
N TYR A 327 -6.52 -3.85 -19.94
CA TYR A 327 -5.13 -3.76 -19.54
C TYR A 327 -4.68 -4.93 -18.67
N ILE A 328 -3.37 -5.18 -18.67
CA ILE A 328 -2.67 -6.04 -17.70
C ILE A 328 -1.72 -5.19 -16.86
N ASP A 329 -1.79 -5.34 -15.53
CA ASP A 329 -0.82 -4.78 -14.58
C ASP A 329 0.27 -5.81 -14.27
N TYR A 330 1.50 -5.55 -14.70
CA TYR A 330 2.70 -6.33 -14.36
C TYR A 330 3.72 -5.51 -13.57
N GLY A 331 3.38 -4.29 -13.16
CA GLY A 331 4.33 -3.29 -12.70
C GLY A 331 4.69 -3.34 -11.23
N TYR A 332 5.16 -2.20 -10.72
CA TYR A 332 5.51 -2.05 -9.31
C TYR A 332 4.29 -2.13 -8.39
N HIS A 333 4.46 -2.76 -7.23
CA HIS A 333 3.44 -2.81 -6.18
C HIS A 333 2.92 -1.42 -5.81
N GLY A 334 3.81 -0.45 -5.56
CA GLY A 334 3.43 0.94 -5.21
C GLY A 334 3.48 1.26 -3.71
N GLY A 335 4.36 0.60 -2.95
CA GLY A 335 4.53 0.93 -1.53
C GLY A 335 3.34 0.50 -0.67
N GLY A 336 3.06 1.26 0.39
CA GLY A 336 1.93 1.02 1.31
C GLY A 336 0.54 1.25 0.70
N HIS A 337 0.48 1.79 -0.52
CA HIS A 337 -0.75 1.95 -1.30
C HIS A 337 -0.97 0.86 -2.33
N GLY A 338 0.00 -0.04 -2.52
CA GLY A 338 -0.06 -1.11 -3.50
C GLY A 338 -0.95 -2.29 -3.10
N HIS A 339 -1.46 -3.01 -4.10
CA HIS A 339 -2.20 -4.26 -3.92
C HIS A 339 -1.36 -5.47 -4.36
N PRO A 340 -1.59 -6.66 -3.78
CA PRO A 340 -0.96 -7.93 -4.18
C PRO A 340 -1.67 -8.53 -5.40
N ASP A 341 -1.59 -7.85 -6.55
CA ASP A 341 -2.51 -8.01 -7.68
C ASP A 341 -1.83 -8.28 -9.03
N LYS A 342 -0.57 -8.71 -9.04
CA LYS A 342 0.21 -8.76 -10.29
C LYS A 342 -0.41 -9.71 -11.30
N LEU A 343 -0.36 -9.28 -12.55
CA LEU A 343 -1.06 -9.82 -13.73
C LEU A 343 -2.59 -9.72 -13.67
N HIS A 344 -3.15 -8.81 -12.86
CA HIS A 344 -4.56 -8.42 -12.94
C HIS A 344 -4.94 -8.04 -14.38
N LEU A 345 -6.09 -8.52 -14.85
CA LEU A 345 -6.69 -8.15 -16.13
C LEU A 345 -8.00 -7.36 -15.91
N THR A 346 -8.08 -6.20 -16.54
CA THR A 346 -9.33 -5.45 -16.72
C THR A 346 -9.83 -5.61 -18.14
N PHE A 347 -11.16 -5.71 -18.33
CA PHE A 347 -11.81 -5.87 -19.62
C PHE A 347 -13.15 -5.10 -19.66
N LEU A 348 -13.20 -4.11 -20.54
CA LEU A 348 -14.38 -3.30 -20.87
C LEU A 348 -14.79 -3.55 -22.32
N LEU A 349 -16.09 -3.66 -22.58
CA LEU A 349 -16.68 -3.82 -23.91
C LEU A 349 -17.86 -2.86 -24.07
N ASP A 350 -17.83 -2.05 -25.13
CA ASP A 350 -18.84 -1.02 -25.46
C ASP A 350 -19.18 -0.09 -24.27
N GLY A 351 -18.16 0.20 -23.45
CA GLY A 351 -18.29 1.00 -22.24
C GLY A 351 -18.80 0.24 -21.01
N GLY A 352 -19.25 -1.01 -21.15
CA GLY A 352 -19.58 -1.91 -20.04
C GLY A 352 -18.32 -2.43 -19.34
N ARG A 353 -18.33 -2.43 -17.99
CA ARG A 353 -17.21 -2.81 -17.11
C ARG A 353 -17.40 -4.24 -16.61
N PHE A 354 -17.05 -5.22 -17.46
CA PHE A 354 -17.30 -6.63 -17.18
C PHE A 354 -16.34 -7.21 -16.15
N PHE A 355 -15.05 -6.93 -16.28
CA PHE A 355 -14.02 -7.30 -15.32
C PHE A 355 -13.16 -6.07 -15.04
N GLU A 356 -13.06 -5.62 -13.80
CA GLU A 356 -12.34 -4.39 -13.49
C GLU A 356 -11.70 -4.47 -12.10
N ASP A 357 -10.60 -3.75 -11.92
CA ASP A 357 -10.12 -3.35 -10.62
C ASP A 357 -11.08 -2.33 -9.99
N LEU A 358 -11.52 -2.61 -8.76
CA LEU A 358 -12.46 -1.76 -8.04
C LEU A 358 -11.76 -0.69 -7.19
N GLY A 359 -10.42 -0.73 -7.12
CA GLY A 359 -9.64 0.14 -6.26
C GLY A 359 -9.88 -0.18 -4.80
N THR A 360 -10.12 0.85 -3.98
CA THR A 360 -10.28 0.72 -2.52
C THR A 360 -11.53 1.42 -2.01
N CYS A 361 -11.85 1.19 -0.74
CA CYS A 361 -12.91 1.89 -0.02
C CYS A 361 -12.34 2.84 1.03
N ASN A 362 -13.22 3.40 1.87
CA ASN A 362 -12.76 4.17 3.02
C ASN A 362 -11.90 3.30 3.94
N TYR A 363 -10.81 3.86 4.46
CA TYR A 363 -9.84 3.13 5.30
C TYR A 363 -10.40 2.67 6.65
N LEU A 364 -11.55 3.19 7.07
CA LEU A 364 -12.24 2.78 8.31
C LEU A 364 -13.22 1.60 8.09
N PHE A 365 -13.39 1.15 6.85
CA PHE A 365 -14.31 0.06 6.53
C PHE A 365 -13.59 -1.27 6.51
N ARG A 366 -14.24 -2.32 7.05
CA ARG A 366 -13.68 -3.67 7.11
C ARG A 366 -13.41 -4.21 5.70
N GLU A 367 -14.22 -3.82 4.73
CA GLU A 367 -14.11 -4.21 3.33
C GLU A 367 -12.79 -3.76 2.69
N LEU A 368 -12.02 -2.85 3.32
CA LEU A 368 -10.67 -2.51 2.87
C LEU A 368 -9.79 -3.76 2.69
N PHE A 369 -9.90 -4.74 3.60
CA PHE A 369 -9.12 -5.98 3.53
C PHE A 369 -9.52 -6.85 2.33
N TRP A 370 -10.80 -6.81 1.92
CA TRP A 370 -11.24 -7.44 0.67
C TRP A 370 -10.55 -6.78 -0.53
N TYR A 371 -10.71 -5.46 -0.68
CA TYR A 371 -10.18 -4.73 -1.84
C TYR A 371 -8.65 -4.82 -1.96
N ARG A 372 -7.94 -5.03 -0.85
CA ARG A 372 -6.48 -5.24 -0.81
C ARG A 372 -6.04 -6.71 -0.88
N SER A 373 -6.96 -7.66 -1.02
CA SER A 373 -6.63 -9.08 -1.17
C SER A 373 -6.39 -9.46 -2.64
N THR A 374 -5.57 -10.47 -2.91
CA THR A 374 -5.43 -11.05 -4.26
C THR A 374 -6.75 -11.64 -4.76
N ARG A 375 -7.60 -12.15 -3.85
CA ARG A 375 -8.93 -12.70 -4.18
C ARG A 375 -9.85 -11.70 -4.88
N ALA A 376 -9.75 -10.42 -4.53
CA ALA A 376 -10.53 -9.34 -5.14
C ALA A 376 -10.06 -8.93 -6.54
N HIS A 377 -8.93 -9.46 -7.03
CA HIS A 377 -8.35 -9.12 -8.32
C HIS A 377 -8.45 -10.27 -9.32
N ASN A 378 -8.53 -9.94 -10.61
CA ASN A 378 -8.62 -10.94 -11.69
C ASN A 378 -7.24 -11.55 -11.96
N THR A 379 -6.69 -12.32 -11.03
CA THR A 379 -5.34 -12.90 -11.14
C THR A 379 -5.22 -14.23 -10.38
N ILE A 380 -3.99 -14.77 -10.31
CA ILE A 380 -3.64 -16.05 -9.69
C ILE A 380 -3.40 -15.93 -8.19
N MET A 381 -3.99 -16.87 -7.46
CA MET A 381 -3.63 -17.23 -6.08
C MET A 381 -2.97 -18.60 -6.03
N VAL A 382 -2.08 -18.79 -5.04
CA VAL A 382 -1.43 -20.08 -4.76
C VAL A 382 -1.74 -20.49 -3.33
N ASP A 383 -2.22 -21.72 -3.14
CA ASP A 383 -2.57 -22.30 -1.83
C ASP A 383 -3.51 -21.41 -0.99
N GLY A 384 -4.41 -20.65 -1.65
CA GLY A 384 -5.34 -19.74 -0.98
C GLY A 384 -4.68 -18.51 -0.33
N LYS A 385 -3.44 -18.19 -0.69
CA LYS A 385 -2.68 -17.06 -0.13
C LYS A 385 -2.60 -15.87 -1.08
N ASN A 386 -2.60 -14.69 -0.49
CA ASN A 386 -2.26 -13.45 -1.18
C ASN A 386 -0.84 -13.54 -1.76
N GLN A 387 -0.63 -12.86 -2.89
CA GLN A 387 0.72 -12.61 -3.38
C GLN A 387 1.49 -11.80 -2.32
N ASN A 388 2.80 -12.03 -2.21
CA ASN A 388 3.63 -11.19 -1.35
C ASN A 388 3.48 -9.71 -1.71
N LEU A 389 3.46 -8.85 -0.69
CA LEU A 389 3.61 -7.41 -0.90
C LEU A 389 4.93 -7.14 -1.64
N PHE A 390 4.97 -6.10 -2.46
CA PHE A 390 6.13 -5.74 -3.30
C PHE A 390 6.41 -6.69 -4.49
N THR A 391 5.49 -7.60 -4.81
CA THR A 391 5.58 -8.38 -6.05
C THR A 391 5.65 -7.47 -7.27
N THR A 392 6.51 -7.83 -8.22
CA THR A 392 6.63 -7.22 -9.54
C THR A 392 6.61 -8.30 -10.61
N GLY A 393 5.99 -8.00 -11.74
CA GLY A 393 6.06 -8.83 -12.94
C GLY A 393 7.07 -8.28 -13.95
N ARG A 394 7.24 -9.00 -15.05
CA ARG A 394 8.01 -8.57 -16.22
C ARG A 394 7.23 -8.83 -17.50
N LEU A 395 7.39 -7.93 -18.46
CA LEU A 395 6.85 -8.10 -19.80
C LEU A 395 7.71 -9.10 -20.59
N LEU A 396 7.08 -10.09 -21.23
CA LEU A 396 7.75 -11.04 -22.10
C LEU A 396 7.64 -10.63 -23.58
N PHE A 397 6.45 -10.18 -24.00
CA PHE A 397 6.24 -9.57 -25.31
C PHE A 397 4.95 -8.76 -25.35
N TYR A 398 4.89 -7.83 -26.29
CA TYR A 398 3.75 -6.96 -26.57
C TYR A 398 3.63 -6.78 -28.08
N GLY A 399 2.42 -6.88 -28.62
CA GLY A 399 2.15 -6.68 -30.04
C GLY A 399 0.82 -5.96 -30.24
N ASP A 400 0.83 -4.94 -31.09
CA ASP A 400 -0.36 -4.21 -31.54
C ASP A 400 -0.39 -4.22 -33.07
N MET A 401 -1.43 -4.83 -33.65
CA MET A 401 -1.65 -4.89 -35.09
C MET A 401 -3.13 -4.68 -35.43
N ASP A 402 -3.41 -4.45 -36.70
CA ASP A 402 -4.77 -4.41 -37.22
C ASP A 402 -5.52 -5.70 -36.89
N ASN A 403 -6.68 -5.56 -36.25
CA ASN A 403 -7.58 -6.63 -35.81
C ASN A 403 -6.98 -7.66 -34.84
N PHE A 404 -5.78 -7.42 -34.31
CA PHE A 404 -5.11 -8.37 -33.42
C PHE A 404 -4.13 -7.70 -32.47
N LYS A 405 -4.17 -8.05 -31.19
CA LYS A 405 -3.28 -7.55 -30.15
C LYS A 405 -2.88 -8.69 -29.22
N VAL A 406 -1.67 -8.63 -28.69
CA VAL A 406 -1.18 -9.64 -27.75
C VAL A 406 -0.24 -9.05 -26.72
N VAL A 407 -0.31 -9.61 -25.51
CA VAL A 407 0.69 -9.39 -24.47
C VAL A 407 0.94 -10.68 -23.74
N SER A 408 2.18 -10.86 -23.31
CA SER A 408 2.54 -11.86 -22.32
C SER A 408 3.40 -11.22 -21.25
N ALA A 409 3.04 -11.46 -19.99
CA ALA A 409 3.79 -10.99 -18.83
C ALA A 409 3.88 -12.12 -17.80
N GLN A 410 4.93 -12.08 -16.97
CA GLN A 410 5.26 -13.14 -16.03
C GLN A 410 5.63 -12.59 -14.65
N VAL A 411 5.21 -13.31 -13.63
CA VAL A 411 5.69 -13.23 -12.26
C VAL A 411 6.57 -14.44 -12.02
N ASP A 412 7.84 -14.21 -11.69
CA ASP A 412 8.83 -15.27 -11.50
C ASP A 412 8.66 -15.93 -10.12
N PRO A 413 9.01 -17.22 -9.97
CA PRO A 413 9.11 -17.88 -8.67
C PRO A 413 9.99 -17.08 -7.71
N GLY A 414 9.64 -17.09 -6.43
CA GLY A 414 10.33 -16.35 -5.38
C GLY A 414 9.85 -14.91 -5.19
N THR A 415 9.07 -14.35 -6.13
CA THR A 415 8.51 -12.99 -6.03
C THR A 415 7.17 -12.98 -5.29
N ALA A 416 6.08 -13.38 -5.96
CA ALA A 416 4.75 -13.51 -5.36
C ALA A 416 4.67 -14.65 -4.35
N TYR A 417 5.28 -15.79 -4.68
CA TYR A 417 5.22 -17.02 -3.90
C TYR A 417 6.58 -17.70 -3.85
N PRO A 418 6.88 -18.53 -2.83
CA PRO A 418 8.23 -19.01 -2.63
C PRO A 418 8.85 -19.82 -3.75
N ASP A 419 8.10 -20.79 -4.27
CA ASP A 419 8.53 -21.75 -5.30
C ASP A 419 7.66 -21.70 -6.56
N SER A 420 6.69 -20.77 -6.60
CA SER A 420 5.65 -20.73 -7.63
C SER A 420 5.69 -19.42 -8.42
N GLY A 421 5.60 -19.54 -9.74
CA GLY A 421 5.49 -18.44 -10.69
C GLY A 421 4.30 -18.64 -11.61
N PHE A 422 3.94 -17.59 -12.33
CA PHE A 422 2.82 -17.64 -13.27
C PHE A 422 3.01 -16.62 -14.39
N ARG A 423 2.48 -16.98 -15.56
CA ARG A 423 2.57 -16.21 -16.79
C ARG A 423 1.19 -16.06 -17.38
N ARG A 424 0.82 -14.84 -17.75
CA ARG A 424 -0.44 -14.52 -18.40
C ARG A 424 -0.20 -14.01 -19.80
N THR A 425 -0.84 -14.66 -20.77
CA THR A 425 -0.85 -14.25 -22.18
C THR A 425 -2.27 -13.89 -22.56
N PHE A 426 -2.48 -12.64 -22.94
CA PHE A 426 -3.78 -12.13 -23.35
C PHE A 426 -3.72 -11.73 -24.82
N VAL A 427 -4.71 -12.20 -25.58
CA VAL A 427 -4.87 -11.97 -27.01
C VAL A 427 -6.21 -11.30 -27.23
N LEU A 428 -6.25 -10.23 -28.00
CA LEU A 428 -7.47 -9.50 -28.32
C LEU A 428 -7.63 -9.36 -29.84
N THR A 429 -8.82 -9.68 -30.33
CA THR A 429 -9.24 -9.48 -31.72
C THR A 429 -10.44 -8.52 -31.79
N ASP A 430 -11.04 -8.41 -32.97
CA ASP A 430 -12.27 -7.66 -33.26
C ASP A 430 -13.55 -8.34 -32.74
N VAL A 431 -13.53 -9.65 -32.48
CA VAL A 431 -14.73 -10.41 -32.06
C VAL A 431 -14.55 -11.27 -30.81
N TYR A 432 -13.31 -11.50 -30.37
CA TYR A 432 -13.01 -12.26 -29.13
C TYR A 432 -11.72 -11.81 -28.46
N ALA A 433 -11.56 -12.19 -27.20
CA ALA A 433 -10.29 -12.19 -26.49
C ALA A 433 -10.00 -13.56 -25.87
N LEU A 434 -8.76 -14.01 -25.95
CA LEU A 434 -8.27 -15.25 -25.35
C LEU A 434 -7.33 -14.89 -24.21
N ASP A 435 -7.62 -15.41 -23.02
CA ASP A 435 -6.78 -15.34 -21.85
C ASP A 435 -6.20 -16.72 -21.54
N PHE A 436 -4.87 -16.81 -21.54
CA PHE A 436 -4.11 -18.03 -21.28
C PHE A 436 -3.16 -17.78 -20.12
N VAL A 437 -3.38 -18.47 -19.00
CA VAL A 437 -2.51 -18.38 -17.82
C VAL A 437 -1.83 -19.72 -17.59
N GLU A 438 -0.50 -19.71 -17.52
CA GLU A 438 0.29 -20.88 -17.15
C GLU A 438 0.94 -20.63 -15.79
N CYS A 439 0.68 -21.53 -14.84
CA CYS A 439 1.29 -21.51 -13.52
C CYS A 439 2.28 -22.66 -13.41
N PHE A 440 3.38 -22.44 -12.70
CA PHE A 440 4.46 -23.43 -12.57
C PHE A 440 5.14 -23.32 -11.20
N SER A 441 5.54 -24.47 -10.66
CA SER A 441 6.13 -24.63 -9.33
C SER A 441 7.07 -25.85 -9.29
N GLU A 442 8.02 -25.85 -8.36
CA GLU A 442 8.86 -27.02 -8.06
C GLU A 442 8.03 -28.19 -7.47
N ASN A 443 7.06 -27.84 -6.62
CA ASN A 443 6.19 -28.76 -5.89
C ASN A 443 4.76 -28.68 -6.40
N GLU A 444 3.98 -29.73 -6.11
CA GLU A 444 2.54 -29.69 -6.39
C GLU A 444 1.88 -28.63 -5.50
N ARG A 445 1.09 -27.76 -6.13
CA ARG A 445 0.45 -26.61 -5.49
C ARG A 445 -0.99 -26.49 -5.97
N LYS A 446 -1.81 -25.83 -5.16
CA LYS A 446 -3.14 -25.38 -5.59
C LYS A 446 -3.02 -24.02 -6.24
N PHE A 447 -3.46 -23.90 -7.49
CA PHE A 447 -3.52 -22.64 -8.23
C PHE A 447 -4.97 -22.24 -8.46
N GLU A 448 -5.27 -20.96 -8.29
CA GLU A 448 -6.64 -20.45 -8.42
C GLU A 448 -6.67 -19.18 -9.25
N LEU A 449 -7.44 -19.18 -10.35
CA LEU A 449 -7.69 -18.00 -11.17
C LEU A 449 -9.04 -17.37 -10.78
N ASN A 450 -9.00 -16.11 -10.37
CA ASN A 450 -10.18 -15.34 -10.00
C ASN A 450 -10.72 -14.52 -11.19
N TRP A 451 -12.04 -14.44 -11.31
CA TRP A 451 -12.76 -13.50 -12.15
C TRP A 451 -13.83 -12.78 -11.32
N ASN A 452 -13.59 -11.51 -11.03
CA ASN A 452 -14.45 -10.64 -10.23
C ASN A 452 -15.25 -9.72 -11.16
N THR A 453 -16.57 -9.73 -10.98
CA THR A 453 -17.49 -8.92 -11.76
C THR A 453 -18.56 -8.27 -10.90
N CYS A 454 -19.08 -7.13 -11.35
CA CYS A 454 -20.22 -6.43 -10.77
C CYS A 454 -21.41 -6.37 -11.74
N VAL A 455 -21.40 -7.21 -12.78
CA VAL A 455 -22.52 -7.36 -13.73
C VAL A 455 -23.26 -8.66 -13.44
N ASP A 456 -24.44 -8.82 -14.05
CA ASP A 456 -25.23 -10.04 -13.85
C ASP A 456 -24.54 -11.22 -14.55
N LEU A 457 -24.43 -12.35 -13.84
CA LEU A 457 -23.72 -13.55 -14.27
C LEU A 457 -24.69 -14.74 -14.35
N PHE A 458 -24.81 -15.34 -15.54
CA PHE A 458 -25.70 -16.47 -15.80
C PHE A 458 -24.92 -17.68 -16.37
N PRO A 459 -24.86 -18.82 -15.66
CA PRO A 459 -24.30 -20.04 -16.24
C PRO A 459 -25.23 -20.56 -17.35
N ARG A 460 -24.69 -20.78 -18.55
CA ARG A 460 -25.43 -21.32 -19.70
C ARG A 460 -25.51 -22.83 -19.69
N ASP A 461 -24.49 -23.49 -19.14
CA ASP A 461 -24.47 -24.93 -18.94
C ASP A 461 -25.18 -25.29 -17.62
N GLY A 462 -26.12 -26.24 -17.67
CA GLY A 462 -26.97 -26.65 -16.55
C GLY A 462 -26.27 -27.44 -15.43
N GLY A 463 -25.07 -27.01 -15.02
CA GLY A 463 -24.34 -27.59 -13.90
C GLY A 463 -25.09 -27.40 -12.58
N ILE A 464 -24.97 -28.38 -11.69
CA ILE A 464 -25.61 -28.33 -10.37
C ILE A 464 -24.68 -27.55 -9.44
N MET A 465 -25.18 -26.47 -8.85
CA MET A 465 -24.45 -25.71 -7.84
C MET A 465 -24.70 -26.31 -6.45
N LYS A 466 -23.63 -26.58 -5.71
CA LYS A 466 -23.69 -27.07 -4.32
C LYS A 466 -23.06 -26.06 -3.38
N ASP A 467 -23.78 -25.68 -2.33
CA ASP A 467 -23.23 -24.82 -1.28
C ASP A 467 -22.06 -25.52 -0.57
N CYS A 468 -20.99 -24.78 -0.29
CA CYS A 468 -19.84 -25.26 0.45
C CYS A 468 -19.19 -24.13 1.27
N SER A 469 -18.24 -24.49 2.13
CA SER A 469 -17.39 -23.53 2.87
C SER A 469 -15.94 -23.51 2.37
N GLU A 470 -15.62 -24.28 1.33
CA GLU A 470 -14.33 -24.21 0.64
C GLU A 470 -14.06 -22.74 0.26
N LEU A 471 -12.80 -22.29 0.31
CA LEU A 471 -12.34 -20.90 0.15
C LEU A 471 -12.50 -19.96 1.37
N LYS A 472 -13.36 -20.25 2.36
CA LYS A 472 -13.60 -19.28 3.46
C LYS A 472 -12.41 -19.05 4.39
N ASP A 473 -11.54 -20.04 4.52
CA ASP A 473 -10.35 -19.97 5.38
C ASP A 473 -9.10 -19.44 4.64
N GLU A 474 -9.29 -19.01 3.40
CA GLU A 474 -8.25 -18.46 2.53
C GLU A 474 -8.24 -16.94 2.60
N ASP A 475 -7.13 -16.32 2.17
CA ASP A 475 -6.99 -14.87 2.23
C ASP A 475 -8.07 -14.18 1.36
N GLY A 476 -8.91 -13.34 1.97
CA GLY A 476 -10.04 -12.67 1.32
C GLY A 476 -11.30 -13.54 1.24
N GLY A 477 -11.22 -14.82 1.62
CA GLY A 477 -12.33 -15.77 1.66
C GLY A 477 -13.41 -15.43 2.69
N GLU A 478 -13.05 -14.71 3.75
CA GLU A 478 -13.94 -14.29 4.82
C GLU A 478 -14.98 -13.23 4.39
N PHE A 479 -14.77 -12.62 3.22
CA PHE A 479 -15.69 -11.68 2.58
C PHE A 479 -16.59 -12.34 1.54
N LEU A 480 -16.36 -13.61 1.23
CA LEU A 480 -17.17 -14.37 0.29
C LEU A 480 -18.44 -14.89 0.97
N GLU A 481 -19.57 -14.64 0.34
CA GLU A 481 -20.87 -15.17 0.74
C GLU A 481 -21.39 -16.15 -0.32
N ASN A 482 -22.34 -17.01 0.05
CA ASN A 482 -23.01 -17.94 -0.88
C ASN A 482 -22.04 -18.73 -1.78
N VAL A 483 -20.95 -19.23 -1.18
CA VAL A 483 -19.90 -19.98 -1.88
C VAL A 483 -20.50 -21.29 -2.39
N ARG A 484 -20.52 -21.43 -3.71
CA ARG A 484 -21.12 -22.59 -4.38
C ARG A 484 -20.12 -23.22 -5.33
N LYS A 485 -19.92 -24.53 -5.21
CA LYS A 485 -19.12 -25.34 -6.11
C LYS A 485 -20.00 -25.86 -7.26
N MET A 486 -19.55 -25.69 -8.49
CA MET A 486 -20.26 -26.16 -9.68
C MET A 486 -19.87 -27.61 -10.00
N GLU A 487 -20.86 -28.46 -10.17
CA GLU A 487 -20.68 -29.78 -10.78
C GLU A 487 -20.88 -29.68 -12.29
N PHE A 488 -19.88 -30.08 -13.05
CA PHE A 488 -19.88 -30.05 -14.51
C PHE A 488 -19.61 -31.45 -15.08
N THR A 489 -20.28 -31.78 -16.19
CA THR A 489 -20.12 -33.04 -16.93
C THR A 489 -19.40 -32.86 -18.27
N LYS A 490 -19.08 -31.60 -18.61
CA LYS A 490 -18.42 -31.19 -19.84
C LYS A 490 -17.03 -30.65 -19.53
N GLU A 491 -16.13 -30.78 -20.49
CA GLU A 491 -14.79 -30.19 -20.46
C GLU A 491 -14.78 -28.65 -20.60
N LYS A 492 -15.96 -28.02 -20.72
CA LYS A 492 -16.11 -26.57 -20.96
C LYS A 492 -17.36 -26.06 -20.25
N VAL A 493 -17.29 -24.86 -19.68
CA VAL A 493 -18.45 -24.14 -19.11
C VAL A 493 -18.52 -22.74 -19.69
N GLU A 494 -19.72 -22.32 -20.10
CA GLU A 494 -20.01 -20.97 -20.58
C GLU A 494 -20.87 -20.17 -19.60
N PHE A 495 -20.47 -18.92 -19.39
CA PHE A 495 -21.19 -17.91 -18.65
C PHE A 495 -21.61 -16.77 -19.57
N GLU A 496 -22.86 -16.34 -19.50
CA GLU A 496 -23.29 -15.06 -20.06
C GLU A 496 -23.22 -13.99 -18.97
N LEU A 497 -22.52 -12.91 -19.26
CA LEU A 497 -22.46 -11.70 -18.47
C LEU A 497 -23.29 -10.61 -19.13
N VAL A 498 -24.15 -9.93 -18.37
CA VAL A 498 -25.05 -8.87 -18.87
C VAL A 498 -24.88 -7.61 -18.04
N ASP A 499 -24.55 -6.49 -18.70
CA ASP A 499 -24.42 -5.18 -18.02
C ASP A 499 -25.82 -4.73 -17.53
N PRO A 500 -26.02 -4.52 -16.22
CA PRO A 500 -27.32 -4.13 -15.68
C PRO A 500 -27.77 -2.73 -16.13
N SER A 501 -26.86 -1.92 -16.68
CA SER A 501 -27.19 -0.60 -17.23
C SER A 501 -27.69 -0.63 -18.68
N ASP A 502 -27.45 -1.73 -19.40
CA ASP A 502 -27.79 -1.91 -20.81
C ASP A 502 -27.84 -3.40 -21.17
N GLU A 503 -29.04 -4.00 -21.24
CA GLU A 503 -29.22 -5.42 -21.55
C GLU A 503 -28.68 -5.84 -22.93
N GLY A 504 -28.40 -4.87 -23.82
CA GLY A 504 -27.76 -5.10 -25.11
C GLY A 504 -26.25 -5.36 -24.99
N ARG A 505 -25.61 -4.95 -23.90
CA ARG A 505 -24.19 -5.20 -23.65
C ARG A 505 -24.02 -6.55 -22.97
N ARG A 506 -23.59 -7.51 -23.77
CA ARG A 506 -23.42 -8.91 -23.35
C ARG A 506 -22.03 -9.38 -23.67
N LEU A 507 -21.50 -10.21 -22.79
CA LEU A 507 -20.21 -10.86 -22.95
C LEU A 507 -20.37 -12.33 -22.57
N SER A 508 -19.94 -13.23 -23.44
CA SER A 508 -19.79 -14.64 -23.09
C SER A 508 -18.38 -14.89 -22.57
N LEU A 509 -18.25 -15.56 -21.42
CA LEU A 509 -17.02 -16.11 -20.88
C LEU A 509 -17.08 -17.63 -20.93
N LYS A 510 -16.19 -18.24 -21.69
CA LYS A 510 -16.04 -19.69 -21.78
C LYS A 510 -14.75 -20.13 -21.10
N ILE A 511 -14.86 -21.05 -20.15
CA ILE A 511 -13.74 -21.60 -19.39
C ILE A 511 -13.55 -23.07 -19.79
N LEU A 512 -12.31 -23.44 -20.09
CA LEU A 512 -11.91 -24.82 -20.33
C LEU A 512 -11.56 -25.51 -19.00
N LEU A 513 -12.06 -26.73 -18.80
CA LEU A 513 -11.90 -27.51 -17.58
C LEU A 513 -11.16 -28.81 -17.88
N ASP A 514 -10.19 -29.14 -17.03
CA ASP A 514 -9.51 -30.43 -17.01
C ASP A 514 -10.14 -31.36 -15.96
N GLU A 515 -9.84 -32.66 -16.06
CA GLU A 515 -10.25 -33.63 -15.04
C GLU A 515 -9.62 -33.28 -13.68
N GLY A 516 -10.45 -33.16 -12.64
CA GLY A 516 -10.02 -32.80 -11.28
C GLY A 516 -10.09 -31.30 -10.95
N ASP A 517 -10.41 -30.44 -11.93
CA ASP A 517 -10.64 -29.02 -11.68
C ASP A 517 -11.82 -28.79 -10.73
N ALA A 518 -11.80 -27.65 -10.02
CA ALA A 518 -12.94 -27.15 -9.28
C ALA A 518 -13.30 -25.74 -9.74
N LEU A 519 -14.61 -25.47 -9.87
CA LEU A 519 -15.13 -24.17 -10.27
C LEU A 519 -16.13 -23.69 -9.22
N TYR A 520 -15.90 -22.50 -8.67
CA TYR A 520 -16.74 -21.90 -7.63
C TYR A 520 -17.37 -20.61 -8.12
N ILE A 521 -18.58 -20.31 -7.64
CA ILE A 521 -19.26 -19.04 -7.82
C ILE A 521 -19.63 -18.51 -6.45
N CYS A 522 -19.18 -17.31 -6.14
CA CYS A 522 -19.34 -16.66 -4.85
C CYS A 522 -19.95 -15.27 -5.01
N ASP A 523 -20.63 -14.82 -3.97
CA ASP A 523 -21.01 -13.43 -3.81
C ASP A 523 -19.86 -12.68 -3.12
N ASN A 524 -19.56 -11.46 -3.56
CA ASN A 524 -18.52 -10.61 -2.98
C ASN A 524 -19.05 -9.21 -2.63
N PRO A 525 -18.28 -8.37 -1.92
CA PRO A 525 -18.69 -7.03 -1.51
C PRO A 525 -19.11 -6.06 -2.62
N GLY A 526 -18.72 -6.31 -3.88
CA GLY A 526 -19.08 -5.46 -5.02
C GLY A 526 -18.35 -4.11 -5.01
N LYS A 527 -19.03 -3.04 -5.47
CA LYS A 527 -18.44 -1.71 -5.63
C LYS A 527 -18.33 -0.96 -4.28
N PRO A 528 -17.21 -0.25 -3.98
CA PRO A 528 -16.91 0.35 -2.68
C PRO A 528 -17.85 1.48 -2.18
N PHE A 529 -18.84 1.90 -2.98
CA PHE A 529 -19.76 3.00 -2.66
C PHE A 529 -21.22 2.59 -2.40
N GLN A 530 -21.56 1.31 -2.51
CA GLN A 530 -22.94 0.84 -2.32
C GLN A 530 -23.11 0.10 -0.99
N SER A 531 -23.19 0.82 0.13
CA SER A 531 -23.40 0.25 1.48
C SER A 531 -24.82 -0.24 1.78
N SER A 532 -25.68 -0.38 0.77
CA SER A 532 -27.02 -0.98 0.90
C SER A 532 -27.04 -2.33 0.20
N GLN A 533 -27.72 -3.33 0.78
CA GLN A 533 -27.84 -4.76 0.39
C GLN A 533 -28.21 -5.09 -1.09
N ARG A 534 -28.15 -4.16 -2.04
CA ARG A 534 -28.63 -4.31 -3.43
C ARG A 534 -27.54 -4.33 -4.52
N GLY A 535 -26.26 -4.48 -4.18
CA GLY A 535 -25.17 -4.41 -5.17
C GLY A 535 -24.03 -5.42 -4.98
N LYS A 536 -24.31 -6.66 -4.59
CA LYS A 536 -23.28 -7.71 -4.42
C LYS A 536 -22.59 -7.99 -5.76
N GLY A 537 -21.26 -8.04 -5.77
CA GLY A 537 -20.52 -8.56 -6.92
C GLY A 537 -20.53 -10.09 -6.94
N ARG A 538 -19.93 -10.65 -7.98
CA ARG A 538 -19.74 -12.09 -8.17
C ARG A 538 -18.27 -12.39 -8.43
N THR A 539 -17.80 -13.50 -7.87
CA THR A 539 -16.47 -14.05 -8.14
C THR A 539 -16.63 -15.45 -8.70
N ILE A 540 -16.00 -15.72 -9.84
CA ILE A 540 -15.74 -17.08 -10.32
C ILE A 540 -14.32 -17.46 -9.90
N VAL A 541 -14.14 -18.60 -9.25
CA VAL A 541 -12.83 -19.15 -8.90
C VAL A 541 -12.63 -20.47 -9.63
N HIS A 542 -11.63 -20.53 -10.50
CA HIS A 542 -11.21 -21.77 -11.15
C HIS A 542 -9.95 -22.30 -10.46
N SER A 543 -10.04 -23.47 -9.83
CA SER A 543 -8.98 -24.08 -9.01
C SER A 543 -8.44 -25.35 -9.67
N LYS A 544 -7.10 -25.49 -9.67
CA LYS A 544 -6.37 -26.65 -10.19
C LYS A 544 -5.24 -27.07 -9.24
N MET A 545 -4.96 -28.37 -9.19
CA MET A 545 -3.80 -28.93 -8.48
C MET A 545 -2.73 -29.36 -9.49
N GLY A 546 -1.48 -29.04 -9.24
CA GLY A 546 -0.38 -29.54 -10.08
C GLY A 546 0.95 -28.81 -9.87
N LYS A 547 1.99 -29.29 -10.53
CA LYS A 547 3.29 -28.58 -10.65
C LYS A 547 3.31 -27.58 -11.78
N ARG A 548 2.55 -27.85 -12.84
CA ARG A 548 2.36 -26.98 -13.98
C ARG A 548 0.92 -27.12 -14.44
N VAL A 549 0.18 -26.02 -14.43
CA VAL A 549 -1.24 -26.00 -14.77
C VAL A 549 -1.53 -24.86 -15.73
N ARG A 550 -2.58 -25.01 -16.55
CA ARG A 550 -2.98 -24.03 -17.55
C ARG A 550 -4.45 -23.67 -17.39
N PHE A 551 -4.73 -22.37 -17.34
CA PHE A 551 -6.07 -21.81 -17.37
C PHE A 551 -6.30 -21.20 -18.75
N VAL A 552 -7.44 -21.53 -19.36
CA VAL A 552 -7.82 -21.03 -20.68
C VAL A 552 -9.24 -20.49 -20.62
N SER A 553 -9.35 -19.18 -20.86
CA SER A 553 -10.63 -18.46 -20.87
C SER A 553 -10.80 -17.74 -22.21
N LEU A 554 -11.96 -17.87 -22.82
CA LEU A 554 -12.33 -17.20 -24.05
C LEU A 554 -13.50 -16.26 -23.79
N LEU A 555 -13.27 -14.98 -24.05
CA LEU A 555 -14.25 -13.90 -23.96
C LEU A 555 -14.72 -13.57 -25.38
N PHE A 556 -16.02 -13.55 -25.64
CA PHE A 556 -16.53 -13.23 -26.99
C PHE A 556 -17.88 -12.50 -26.92
N TRP A 557 -18.18 -11.76 -27.99
CA TRP A 557 -19.36 -10.92 -28.11
C TRP A 557 -19.96 -11.02 -29.51
N ASP A 558 -21.26 -10.73 -29.63
CA ASP A 558 -22.06 -10.75 -30.87
C ASP A 558 -22.10 -12.07 -31.66
N LEU A 559 -21.54 -13.15 -31.14
CA LEU A 559 -21.54 -14.47 -31.75
C LEU A 559 -22.52 -15.39 -31.04
N SER A 560 -23.28 -16.18 -31.81
CA SER A 560 -24.24 -17.14 -31.23
C SER A 560 -23.54 -18.37 -30.65
N SER A 561 -22.37 -18.71 -31.19
CA SER A 561 -21.51 -19.77 -30.65
C SER A 561 -20.06 -19.56 -31.06
N MET A 562 -19.16 -19.90 -30.14
CA MET A 562 -17.72 -19.96 -30.38
C MET A 562 -17.18 -21.19 -29.66
N ASP A 563 -16.38 -22.01 -30.33
CA ASP A 563 -15.79 -23.20 -29.72
C ASP A 563 -14.27 -23.09 -29.71
N LEU A 564 -13.65 -23.65 -28.68
CA LEU A 564 -12.20 -23.68 -28.53
C LEU A 564 -11.73 -25.09 -28.22
N ASN A 565 -10.62 -25.51 -28.81
CA ASN A 565 -9.96 -26.76 -28.50
C ASN A 565 -8.48 -26.47 -28.30
N ILE A 566 -7.88 -27.07 -27.28
CA ILE A 566 -6.45 -26.96 -27.00
C ILE A 566 -5.79 -28.32 -27.24
N ASP A 567 -4.64 -28.31 -27.90
CA ASP A 567 -3.65 -29.39 -27.88
C ASP A 567 -2.37 -28.87 -27.18
N GLU A 568 -1.32 -29.70 -27.06
CA GLU A 568 -0.12 -29.41 -26.25
C GLU A 568 0.43 -27.98 -26.38
N GLU A 569 0.40 -27.39 -27.58
CA GLU A 569 0.88 -26.02 -27.87
C GLU A 569 -0.04 -25.18 -28.76
N ARG A 570 -1.14 -25.74 -29.30
CA ARG A 570 -2.05 -25.06 -30.23
C ARG A 570 -3.45 -24.94 -29.64
N ILE A 571 -3.98 -23.72 -29.65
CA ILE A 571 -5.37 -23.41 -29.37
C ILE A 571 -6.06 -23.15 -30.71
N THR A 572 -7.02 -23.99 -31.07
CA THR A 572 -7.89 -23.80 -32.23
C THR A 572 -9.18 -23.15 -31.78
N ILE A 573 -9.52 -22.00 -32.36
CA ILE A 573 -10.76 -21.26 -32.09
C ILE A 573 -11.63 -21.33 -33.34
N LEU A 574 -12.85 -21.84 -33.19
CA LEU A 574 -13.86 -21.97 -34.23
C LEU A 574 -14.95 -20.93 -33.98
N HIS A 575 -15.26 -20.13 -35.01
CA HIS A 575 -16.32 -19.12 -34.96
C HIS A 575 -17.09 -19.08 -36.28
N GLU A 576 -18.24 -18.39 -36.29
CA GLU A 576 -19.12 -18.29 -37.46
C GLU A 576 -18.41 -17.75 -38.71
N GLY A 577 -17.36 -16.95 -38.52
CA GLY A 577 -16.55 -16.36 -39.58
C GLY A 577 -15.33 -17.18 -40.03
N GLY A 578 -15.02 -18.32 -39.40
CA GLY A 578 -13.87 -19.14 -39.77
C GLY A 578 -13.19 -19.88 -38.63
N LYS A 579 -11.90 -20.19 -38.85
CA LYS A 579 -11.04 -20.90 -37.90
C LYS A 579 -9.76 -20.10 -37.70
N ASP A 580 -9.46 -19.86 -36.43
CA ASP A 580 -8.20 -19.28 -35.97
C ASP A 580 -7.35 -20.38 -35.30
N GLU A 581 -6.05 -20.40 -35.56
CA GLU A 581 -5.10 -21.25 -34.83
C GLU A 581 -4.08 -20.37 -34.12
N VAL A 582 -4.14 -20.36 -32.79
CA VAL A 582 -3.12 -19.78 -31.92
C VAL A 582 -2.12 -20.88 -31.57
N LYS A 583 -0.82 -20.63 -31.68
CA LYS A 583 0.22 -21.49 -31.10
C LYS A 583 1.01 -20.70 -30.08
N LEU A 584 1.23 -21.32 -28.93
CA LEU A 584 1.98 -20.79 -27.80
C LEU A 584 3.13 -21.75 -27.52
N VAL A 585 4.34 -21.38 -27.93
CA VAL A 585 5.55 -22.14 -27.64
C VAL A 585 6.35 -21.37 -26.62
N PHE A 586 6.60 -21.99 -25.47
CA PHE A 586 7.34 -21.40 -24.36
C PHE A 586 8.64 -22.15 -24.16
N ASP A 587 9.61 -21.94 -25.06
CA ASP A 587 11.01 -22.35 -24.87
C ASP A 587 11.64 -21.53 -23.73
N GLU A 588 12.55 -22.13 -22.94
CA GLU A 588 13.30 -21.47 -21.87
C GLU A 588 14.01 -20.20 -22.34
N ASN A 589 14.34 -20.11 -23.63
CA ASN A 589 15.05 -18.98 -24.20
C ASN A 589 14.18 -18.01 -25.02
N PHE A 590 13.04 -18.46 -25.57
CA PHE A 590 12.26 -17.68 -26.54
C PHE A 590 10.76 -18.03 -26.53
N PRO A 591 9.89 -17.24 -25.87
CA PRO A 591 8.46 -17.39 -26.08
C PRO A 591 8.13 -17.02 -27.53
N ARG A 592 7.52 -17.94 -28.26
CA ARG A 592 6.98 -17.72 -29.61
C ARG A 592 5.48 -17.85 -29.56
N PHE A 593 4.81 -16.85 -30.12
CA PHE A 593 3.38 -16.86 -30.35
C PHE A 593 3.16 -16.87 -31.87
N SER A 594 2.20 -17.65 -32.36
CA SER A 594 1.73 -17.48 -33.74
C SER A 594 0.22 -17.49 -33.79
N LEU A 595 -0.38 -16.58 -34.55
CA LEU A 595 -1.79 -16.65 -34.92
C LEU A 595 -1.90 -16.91 -36.41
N LYS A 596 -2.63 -17.96 -36.78
CA LYS A 596 -3.08 -18.19 -38.15
C LYS A 596 -4.55 -17.84 -38.26
N ARG A 597 -4.87 -16.79 -39.02
CA ARG A 597 -6.23 -16.30 -39.29
C ARG A 597 -6.39 -16.09 -40.80
N GLU A 598 -7.51 -16.54 -41.36
CA GLU A 598 -7.79 -16.46 -42.81
C GLU A 598 -6.65 -17.05 -43.69
N GLY A 599 -6.00 -18.10 -43.21
CA GLY A 599 -4.88 -18.76 -43.90
C GLY A 599 -3.53 -18.03 -43.82
N ARG A 600 -3.46 -16.83 -43.21
CA ARG A 600 -2.22 -16.08 -42.99
C ARG A 600 -1.71 -16.33 -41.57
N GLU A 601 -0.49 -16.86 -41.45
CA GLU A 601 0.20 -17.05 -40.17
C GLU A 601 1.01 -15.81 -39.84
N ARG A 602 0.80 -15.24 -38.66
CA ARG A 602 1.61 -14.16 -38.08
C ARG A 602 2.37 -14.72 -36.91
N ILE A 603 3.70 -14.59 -36.92
CA ILE A 603 4.58 -15.10 -35.87
C ILE A 603 5.13 -13.92 -35.08
N PHE A 604 5.09 -14.04 -33.77
CA PHE A 604 5.64 -13.12 -32.81
C PHE A 604 6.75 -13.84 -32.06
N ARG A 605 7.92 -13.22 -32.03
CA ARG A 605 9.06 -13.71 -31.28
C ARG A 605 9.27 -12.76 -30.10
N GLY A 606 9.43 -13.33 -28.90
CA GLY A 606 9.77 -12.56 -27.71
C GLY A 606 11.07 -11.76 -27.86
N TYR A 607 11.29 -10.81 -26.95
CA TYR A 607 12.51 -10.00 -26.92
C TYR A 607 13.78 -10.89 -26.90
N ASN A 608 14.79 -10.55 -27.73
CA ASN A 608 16.16 -11.14 -27.85
C ASN A 608 16.51 -12.05 -29.04
N VAL A 609 15.84 -11.98 -30.20
CA VAL A 609 16.30 -12.72 -31.40
C VAL A 609 17.11 -11.79 -32.34
N GLU A 610 18.43 -11.99 -32.48
CA GLU A 610 19.16 -11.50 -33.65
C GLU A 610 18.80 -12.37 -34.87
N PRO A 611 18.49 -11.76 -36.05
CA PRO A 611 18.06 -12.52 -37.20
C PRO A 611 19.24 -13.05 -38.02
N GLU A 612 19.65 -14.30 -37.79
CA GLU A 612 20.37 -15.05 -38.82
C GLU A 612 19.36 -15.59 -39.85
N ARG A 613 19.21 -14.86 -40.97
CA ARG A 613 18.40 -15.13 -42.19
C ARG A 613 16.92 -14.70 -42.14
N ILE A 614 16.66 -13.49 -42.65
CA ILE A 614 15.34 -13.01 -43.06
C ILE A 614 15.31 -13.00 -44.58
N ASP A 615 14.71 -14.00 -45.23
CA ASP A 615 14.45 -14.00 -46.68
C ASP A 615 13.18 -14.80 -47.07
N LEU A 616 12.26 -15.11 -46.15
CA LEU A 616 11.16 -16.05 -46.46
C LEU A 616 9.72 -15.67 -46.07
N TYR A 617 9.42 -14.53 -45.44
CA TYR A 617 8.05 -14.22 -45.01
C TYR A 617 7.70 -12.72 -45.07
N ASP A 618 6.41 -12.41 -45.26
CA ASP A 618 5.84 -11.06 -45.13
C ASP A 618 5.86 -10.62 -43.65
N ASP A 619 7.06 -10.37 -43.13
CA ASP A 619 7.31 -9.99 -41.75
C ASP A 619 6.84 -8.55 -41.49
N VAL A 620 5.84 -8.39 -40.61
CA VAL A 620 5.51 -7.06 -40.05
C VAL A 620 6.62 -6.70 -39.07
N LYS A 621 7.52 -5.80 -39.50
CA LYS A 621 8.49 -5.15 -38.61
C LYS A 621 7.74 -4.41 -37.52
N VAL A 622 7.83 -4.92 -36.29
CA VAL A 622 7.49 -4.14 -35.10
C VAL A 622 8.59 -3.08 -34.95
N GLU A 623 8.27 -1.82 -35.22
CA GLU A 623 9.23 -0.74 -34.99
C GLU A 623 9.56 -0.63 -33.50
N ARG A 624 10.87 -0.69 -33.26
CA ARG A 624 11.56 -0.60 -31.97
C ARG A 624 11.12 0.66 -31.23
N LYS A 625 10.52 0.50 -30.04
CA LYS A 625 10.62 1.49 -28.94
C LYS A 625 10.23 0.91 -27.57
N ALA A 626 10.38 -0.40 -27.39
CA ALA A 626 10.24 -1.01 -26.08
C ALA A 626 11.63 -1.12 -25.44
N LEU A 627 11.75 -0.46 -24.30
CA LEU A 627 12.90 -0.47 -23.42
C LEU A 627 13.12 -1.91 -22.92
N LYS A 628 14.28 -2.50 -23.21
CA LYS A 628 14.68 -3.76 -22.58
C LYS A 628 15.08 -3.48 -21.13
N SER A 629 14.75 -4.39 -20.22
CA SER A 629 15.28 -4.39 -18.86
C SER A 629 15.87 -5.77 -18.55
N HIS A 630 17.08 -5.78 -18.00
CA HIS A 630 17.78 -6.99 -17.57
C HIS A 630 17.92 -6.95 -16.06
N THR A 631 17.34 -7.93 -15.38
CA THR A 631 17.50 -8.07 -13.93
C THR A 631 18.91 -8.56 -13.60
N VAL A 632 19.69 -7.73 -12.91
CA VAL A 632 21.01 -8.05 -12.38
C VAL A 632 20.89 -8.25 -10.89
N PHE A 633 21.18 -9.45 -10.40
CA PHE A 633 21.25 -9.72 -8.98
C PHE A 633 22.61 -9.29 -8.42
N GLU A 634 22.60 -8.51 -7.34
CA GLU A 634 23.80 -8.06 -6.65
C GLU A 634 24.62 -9.25 -6.15
N HIS A 635 25.93 -9.06 -5.96
CA HIS A 635 26.78 -10.02 -5.24
C HIS A 635 26.86 -11.46 -5.81
N VAL A 636 26.35 -11.70 -7.01
CA VAL A 636 26.40 -13.00 -7.72
C VAL A 636 26.88 -12.82 -9.16
N GLU A 637 27.30 -13.90 -9.81
CA GLU A 637 27.56 -13.89 -11.25
C GLU A 637 26.24 -14.03 -12.00
N ASN A 638 25.88 -13.04 -12.83
CA ASN A 638 24.65 -13.06 -13.59
C ASN A 638 24.93 -13.50 -15.03
N ASP A 639 24.27 -14.57 -15.48
CA ASP A 639 24.28 -15.00 -16.88
C ASP A 639 23.30 -14.13 -17.69
N ILE A 640 23.72 -12.90 -17.98
CA ILE A 640 22.96 -11.94 -18.79
C ILE A 640 23.66 -11.77 -20.12
N LEU A 641 22.97 -12.13 -21.20
CA LEU A 641 23.43 -11.97 -22.57
C LEU A 641 23.33 -10.49 -23.00
N LEU A 642 24.33 -9.68 -22.63
CA LEU A 642 24.53 -8.33 -23.18
C LEU A 642 25.61 -8.34 -24.27
N SER A 643 25.37 -7.55 -25.32
CA SER A 643 26.36 -7.32 -26.38
C SER A 643 27.66 -6.76 -25.79
N GLU A 644 28.80 -7.28 -26.26
CA GLU A 644 30.13 -6.83 -25.82
C GLU A 644 30.40 -5.34 -26.14
N LYS A 645 29.63 -4.75 -27.06
CA LYS A 645 29.73 -3.33 -27.44
C LYS A 645 29.08 -2.36 -26.44
N ILE A 646 28.35 -2.86 -25.45
CA ILE A 646 27.63 -2.03 -24.47
C ILE A 646 28.60 -1.59 -23.37
N GLU A 647 28.73 -0.28 -23.15
CA GLU A 647 29.39 0.30 -21.97
C GLU A 647 28.53 0.09 -20.73
N LEU A 648 29.13 -0.51 -19.71
CA LEU A 648 28.44 -0.79 -18.44
C LEU A 648 28.53 0.42 -17.50
N PRO A 649 27.47 0.71 -16.71
CA PRO A 649 27.49 1.76 -15.71
C PRO A 649 28.54 1.47 -14.61
N LYS A 650 28.95 2.52 -13.88
CA LYS A 650 29.91 2.37 -12.77
C LYS A 650 29.40 1.35 -11.74
N GLY A 651 30.25 0.40 -11.36
CA GLY A 651 29.94 -0.69 -10.43
C GLY A 651 29.59 -2.02 -11.11
N PHE A 652 29.31 -2.01 -12.41
CA PHE A 652 29.12 -3.23 -13.21
C PHE A 652 30.42 -3.64 -13.90
N GLU A 653 30.74 -4.93 -13.84
CA GLU A 653 31.90 -5.55 -14.48
C GLU A 653 31.43 -6.65 -15.44
N ARG A 654 32.02 -6.69 -16.64
CA ARG A 654 31.83 -7.80 -17.58
C ARG A 654 32.96 -8.81 -17.40
N LYS A 655 32.61 -10.08 -17.22
CA LYS A 655 33.57 -11.18 -17.14
C LYS A 655 33.11 -12.31 -18.05
N ASN A 656 33.75 -12.46 -19.21
CA ASN A 656 33.26 -13.31 -20.31
C ASN A 656 31.83 -12.89 -20.72
N LYS A 657 30.90 -13.84 -20.84
CA LYS A 657 29.47 -13.62 -21.13
C LYS A 657 28.61 -13.27 -19.89
N LYS A 658 29.22 -12.99 -18.74
CA LYS A 658 28.52 -12.71 -17.47
C LYS A 658 28.67 -11.27 -17.01
N ILE A 659 27.69 -10.79 -16.25
CA ILE A 659 27.68 -9.47 -15.60
C ILE A 659 27.76 -9.64 -14.08
N ILE A 660 28.61 -8.84 -13.46
CA ILE A 660 28.77 -8.78 -12.00
C ILE A 660 28.54 -7.33 -11.58
N TYR A 661 27.77 -7.12 -10.51
CA TYR A 661 27.71 -5.82 -9.85
C TYR A 661 28.47 -5.86 -8.53
N ARG A 662 29.43 -4.94 -8.35
CA ARG A 662 30.15 -4.72 -7.09
C ARG A 662 29.68 -3.40 -6.48
N SER A 663 29.04 -3.46 -5.32
CA SER A 663 28.75 -2.24 -4.56
C SER A 663 30.07 -1.62 -4.06
N SER A 664 30.15 -0.29 -4.03
CA SER A 664 31.36 0.44 -3.63
C SER A 664 31.51 0.69 -2.13
N GLY A 665 30.80 -0.05 -1.27
CA GLY A 665 30.87 0.13 0.19
C GLY A 665 29.88 -0.74 0.99
N LYS A 666 30.03 -0.75 2.32
CA LYS A 666 29.11 -1.41 3.26
C LYS A 666 27.71 -0.82 3.10
N GLU A 667 26.76 -1.57 2.54
CA GLU A 667 25.35 -1.19 2.56
C GLU A 667 24.75 -1.70 3.87
N LYS A 668 24.49 -0.80 4.82
CA LYS A 668 23.73 -1.13 6.03
C LYS A 668 22.24 -1.17 5.67
N GLU A 669 21.57 -2.27 6.01
CA GLU A 669 20.12 -2.28 6.20
C GLU A 669 19.87 -1.83 7.64
N GLU A 670 19.53 -0.55 7.84
CA GLU A 670 18.86 -0.17 9.08
C GLU A 670 17.40 -0.62 8.92
N GLY A 671 17.01 -1.65 9.67
CA GLY A 671 15.64 -2.12 9.69
C GLY A 671 14.72 -1.08 10.31
N VAL A 672 14.14 -0.21 9.49
CA VAL A 672 12.94 0.55 9.89
C VAL A 672 11.74 -0.38 9.69
N LEU A 673 11.48 -1.21 10.69
CA LEU A 673 10.28 -2.03 10.75
C LEU A 673 9.12 -1.16 11.23
N GLY A 674 8.44 -0.52 10.28
CA GLY A 674 7.31 0.36 10.61
C GLY A 674 6.51 0.87 9.42
N LEU A 675 6.56 0.19 8.28
CA LEU A 675 5.65 0.17 7.14
C LEU A 675 6.28 -0.89 6.24
N GLY A 676 5.61 -2.02 6.04
CA GLY A 676 6.16 -3.09 5.20
C GLY A 676 6.78 -2.52 3.92
N GLY A 677 8.06 -2.83 3.71
CA GLY A 677 8.73 -2.96 2.42
C GLY A 677 8.85 -1.76 1.48
N VAL A 678 8.90 -0.52 1.96
CA VAL A 678 9.36 0.58 1.09
C VAL A 678 10.89 0.66 1.08
N GLU A 679 11.58 0.65 2.22
CA GLU A 679 13.04 0.85 2.23
C GLU A 679 13.87 -0.34 1.68
N ASP A 680 13.37 -1.58 1.81
CA ASP A 680 14.11 -2.77 1.35
C ASP A 680 13.84 -3.18 -0.10
N PHE A 681 12.66 -2.86 -0.65
CA PHE A 681 12.28 -3.18 -2.04
C PHE A 681 12.41 -1.97 -2.99
N GLN A 682 12.52 -0.73 -2.50
CA GLN A 682 12.83 0.44 -3.35
C GLN A 682 14.25 0.42 -3.94
N ARG A 683 15.09 -0.56 -3.60
CA ARG A 683 16.45 -0.69 -4.18
C ARG A 683 16.50 -1.39 -5.53
N SER A 684 15.41 -1.43 -6.32
CA SER A 684 15.58 -1.69 -7.75
C SER A 684 16.25 -0.49 -8.40
N ARG A 685 17.59 -0.41 -8.27
CA ARG A 685 18.40 0.60 -8.93
C ARG A 685 18.36 0.28 -10.41
N ILE A 686 17.58 1.05 -11.16
CA ILE A 686 17.53 0.95 -12.62
C ILE A 686 18.65 1.81 -13.20
N PHE A 687 19.58 1.18 -13.90
CA PHE A 687 20.64 1.87 -14.61
C PHE A 687 20.34 1.87 -16.10
N ARG A 688 20.37 3.06 -16.70
CA ARG A 688 20.24 3.21 -18.14
C ARG A 688 21.55 2.84 -18.84
N ILE A 689 21.46 2.03 -19.87
CA ILE A 689 22.55 1.67 -20.79
C ILE A 689 22.14 2.02 -22.23
N THR A 690 23.12 2.27 -23.10
CA THR A 690 22.86 2.61 -24.51
C THR A 690 23.48 1.56 -25.42
N VAL A 691 22.71 1.08 -26.41
CA VAL A 691 23.09 0.03 -27.35
C VAL A 691 22.86 0.53 -28.77
N GLU A 692 23.93 0.85 -29.50
CA GLU A 692 23.85 1.25 -30.92
C GLU A 692 22.81 2.37 -31.23
N GLY A 693 22.63 3.30 -30.28
CA GLY A 693 21.67 4.41 -30.39
C GLY A 693 20.31 4.20 -29.71
N GLU A 694 20.09 3.05 -29.05
CA GLU A 694 18.86 2.73 -28.33
C GLU A 694 19.06 2.59 -26.81
N GLU A 695 18.02 2.89 -26.04
CA GLU A 695 18.03 2.81 -24.58
C GLU A 695 17.63 1.41 -24.09
N ASP A 696 18.44 0.85 -23.17
CA ASP A 696 18.21 -0.41 -22.47
C ASP A 696 18.45 -0.17 -20.95
N PHE A 697 18.05 -1.10 -20.08
CA PHE A 697 18.10 -0.93 -18.63
C PHE A 697 18.66 -2.15 -17.91
N LEU A 698 19.43 -1.91 -16.85
CA LEU A 698 19.81 -2.92 -15.86
C LEU A 698 19.03 -2.66 -14.58
N GLU A 699 18.16 -3.58 -14.19
CA GLU A 699 17.43 -3.52 -12.93
C GLU A 699 18.18 -4.31 -11.86
N LEU A 700 18.74 -3.62 -10.88
CA LEU A 700 19.51 -4.27 -9.83
C LEU A 700 18.59 -4.85 -8.74
N ARG A 701 18.79 -6.10 -8.31
CA ARG A 701 18.01 -6.75 -7.23
C ARG A 701 18.90 -7.49 -6.24
N LYS A 702 18.50 -7.62 -4.98
CA LYS A 702 19.21 -8.46 -4.01
C LYS A 702 19.05 -9.95 -4.39
N PRO A 703 20.11 -10.77 -4.38
CA PRO A 703 20.03 -12.20 -4.73
C PRO A 703 19.41 -13.04 -3.62
N VAL A 704 19.46 -12.55 -2.39
CA VAL A 704 19.06 -13.27 -1.19
C VAL A 704 18.31 -12.35 -0.23
N PHE A 705 17.40 -12.93 0.54
CA PHE A 705 16.81 -12.30 1.71
C PHE A 705 17.33 -12.97 2.98
N LEU A 706 17.75 -12.14 3.92
CA LEU A 706 18.11 -12.55 5.27
C LEU A 706 16.92 -12.30 6.20
N SER A 707 16.56 -13.31 6.98
CA SER A 707 15.70 -13.12 8.15
C SER A 707 16.32 -13.77 9.37
N CYS A 708 16.26 -13.06 10.49
CA CYS A 708 16.72 -13.50 11.80
C CYS A 708 15.55 -13.30 12.75
N PHE A 709 15.08 -14.35 13.41
CA PHE A 709 13.97 -14.27 14.34
C PHE A 709 14.01 -15.41 15.35
N VAL A 710 13.33 -15.22 16.49
CA VAL A 710 13.13 -16.27 17.49
C VAL A 710 11.75 -16.90 17.21
N PRO A 711 11.67 -18.15 16.73
CA PRO A 711 10.39 -18.80 16.51
C PRO A 711 9.64 -18.94 17.82
N ASN A 712 8.31 -18.87 17.77
CA ASN A 712 7.50 -19.17 18.95
C ASN A 712 7.45 -20.67 19.19
N LEU A 713 7.27 -21.08 20.45
CA LEU A 713 7.02 -22.47 20.86
C LEU A 713 8.01 -23.49 20.24
N SER A 714 9.29 -23.12 20.17
CA SER A 714 10.33 -23.91 19.50
C SER A 714 11.50 -24.29 20.41
N GLY A 715 11.35 -24.12 21.72
CA GLY A 715 12.48 -24.03 22.63
C GLY A 715 13.35 -22.79 22.34
N ARG A 716 14.29 -22.48 23.25
CA ARG A 716 15.17 -21.30 23.19
C ARG A 716 16.08 -21.32 21.95
N MET A 717 15.53 -21.00 20.79
CA MET A 717 16.17 -21.14 19.49
C MET A 717 16.07 -19.83 18.72
N LEU A 718 17.19 -19.39 18.14
CA LEU A 718 17.22 -18.35 17.14
C LEU A 718 17.31 -19.01 15.76
N ARG A 719 16.41 -18.62 14.85
CA ARG A 719 16.42 -19.06 13.47
C ARG A 719 16.99 -17.98 12.57
N VAL A 720 17.98 -18.37 11.79
CA VAL A 720 18.51 -17.56 10.69
C VAL A 720 18.17 -18.26 9.39
N ASP A 721 17.41 -17.56 8.56
CA ASP A 721 17.05 -18.01 7.23
C ASP A 721 17.76 -17.14 6.19
N LEU A 722 18.50 -17.80 5.31
CA LEU A 722 19.04 -17.23 4.10
C LEU A 722 18.24 -17.81 2.92
N ARG A 723 17.38 -16.99 2.33
CA ARG A 723 16.57 -17.39 1.19
C ARG A 723 17.16 -16.84 -0.09
N ASN A 724 17.55 -17.71 -1.00
CA ASN A 724 17.92 -17.32 -2.35
C ASN A 724 16.64 -17.02 -3.14
N VAL A 725 16.58 -15.86 -3.78
CA VAL A 725 15.48 -15.44 -4.66
C VAL A 725 15.95 -15.17 -6.08
N SER A 726 17.21 -15.48 -6.36
CA SER A 726 17.79 -15.39 -7.69
C SER A 726 17.72 -16.76 -8.39
N PRO A 727 17.74 -16.77 -9.73
CA PRO A 727 17.89 -17.98 -10.53
C PRO A 727 19.32 -18.55 -10.47
N TYR A 728 20.23 -17.91 -9.74
CA TYR A 728 21.62 -18.29 -9.64
C TYR A 728 21.89 -19.00 -8.31
N GLU A 729 22.87 -19.89 -8.32
CA GLU A 729 23.37 -20.47 -7.09
C GLU A 729 24.17 -19.43 -6.30
N VAL A 730 23.90 -19.30 -5.01
CA VAL A 730 24.54 -18.30 -4.16
C VAL A 730 25.43 -18.98 -3.14
N GLU A 731 26.71 -18.63 -3.16
CA GLU A 731 27.74 -19.17 -2.27
C GLU A 731 28.37 -18.06 -1.44
N GLY A 732 28.55 -18.31 -0.15
CA GLY A 732 29.19 -17.37 0.75
C GLY A 732 29.35 -17.89 2.17
N VAL A 733 29.75 -16.99 3.07
CA VAL A 733 29.89 -17.25 4.51
C VAL A 733 28.80 -16.49 5.24
N LEU A 734 27.94 -17.23 5.94
CA LEU A 734 26.92 -16.68 6.83
C LEU A 734 27.50 -16.57 8.24
N GLY A 735 27.63 -15.35 8.73
CA GLY A 735 28.06 -15.01 10.09
C GLY A 735 26.90 -14.50 10.93
N LEU A 736 26.94 -14.79 12.22
CA LEU A 736 26.02 -14.25 13.23
C LEU A 736 26.82 -13.75 14.42
N GLU A 737 26.58 -12.50 14.81
CA GLU A 737 26.94 -11.94 16.11
C GLU A 737 25.66 -11.80 16.96
N LEU A 738 25.68 -12.29 18.20
CA LEU A 738 24.63 -12.03 19.20
C LEU A 738 25.20 -11.20 20.34
N ASN A 739 24.56 -10.06 20.64
CA ASN A 739 24.97 -9.13 21.70
C ASN A 739 26.46 -8.75 21.64
N ASP A 740 26.94 -8.51 20.42
CA ASP A 740 28.33 -8.18 20.09
C ASP A 740 29.36 -9.31 20.37
N GLU A 741 28.90 -10.55 20.56
CA GLU A 741 29.72 -11.77 20.63
C GLU A 741 29.55 -12.60 19.34
N ASP A 742 30.65 -13.08 18.74
CA ASP A 742 30.63 -13.96 17.56
C ASP A 742 30.08 -15.34 17.94
N GLU A 743 28.95 -15.73 17.37
CA GLU A 743 28.28 -16.99 17.67
C GLU A 743 28.51 -18.04 16.59
N LEU A 744 28.50 -17.62 15.33
CA LEU A 744 28.61 -18.54 14.21
C LEU A 744 29.28 -17.91 13.01
N SER A 745 30.05 -18.72 12.30
CA SER A 745 30.46 -18.49 10.91
C SER A 745 30.38 -19.80 10.14
N ARG A 746 29.55 -19.86 9.11
CA ARG A 746 29.28 -21.10 8.35
C ARG A 746 29.30 -20.83 6.85
N GLU A 747 30.08 -21.62 6.12
CA GLU A 747 29.97 -21.66 4.66
C GLU A 747 28.61 -22.24 4.27
N CYS A 748 27.91 -21.54 3.39
CA CYS A 748 26.65 -22.02 2.87
C CYS A 748 26.56 -21.78 1.36
N LYS A 749 25.89 -22.73 0.73
CA LYS A 749 25.65 -22.79 -0.69
C LYS A 749 24.17 -23.03 -0.88
N VAL A 750 23.47 -22.03 -1.41
CA VAL A 750 22.02 -22.04 -1.54
C VAL A 750 21.67 -22.14 -3.02
N ARG A 751 21.03 -23.25 -3.39
CA ARG A 751 20.53 -23.47 -4.76
C ARG A 751 19.58 -22.34 -5.17
N PRO A 752 19.38 -22.09 -6.48
CA PRO A 752 18.38 -21.14 -6.98
C PRO A 752 17.02 -21.31 -6.29
N PHE A 753 16.39 -20.20 -5.88
CA PHE A 753 15.11 -20.17 -5.15
C PHE A 753 15.05 -21.00 -3.85
N GLY A 754 16.20 -21.52 -3.41
CA GLY A 754 16.33 -22.36 -2.24
C GLY A 754 16.38 -21.55 -0.94
N LYS A 755 16.33 -22.28 0.17
CA LYS A 755 16.44 -21.73 1.52
C LYS A 755 17.52 -22.50 2.27
N PHE A 756 18.32 -21.78 3.03
CA PHE A 756 19.25 -22.33 3.99
C PHE A 756 18.88 -21.80 5.37
N THR A 757 18.55 -22.72 6.28
CA THR A 757 18.09 -22.42 7.64
C THR A 757 19.11 -22.95 8.62
N ILE A 758 19.47 -22.12 9.61
CA ILE A 758 20.19 -22.56 10.79
C ILE A 758 19.38 -22.19 12.02
N ASP A 759 19.21 -23.17 12.90
CA ASP A 759 18.67 -22.98 14.23
C ASP A 759 19.80 -23.02 15.26
N ILE A 760 19.85 -22.01 16.12
CA ILE A 760 20.94 -21.77 17.07
C ILE A 760 20.35 -21.74 18.48
N PRO A 761 20.75 -22.65 19.38
CA PRO A 761 20.29 -22.62 20.76
C PRO A 761 20.76 -21.35 21.48
N LEU A 762 19.84 -20.62 22.08
CA LEU A 762 20.11 -19.45 22.90
C LEU A 762 20.52 -19.90 24.30
N THR A 763 21.82 -19.86 24.59
CA THR A 763 22.37 -20.23 25.89
C THR A 763 22.29 -19.09 26.91
N ARG A 764 22.32 -17.83 26.44
CA ARG A 764 22.22 -16.62 27.25
C ARG A 764 21.24 -15.65 26.63
N ILE A 765 20.27 -15.22 27.41
CA ILE A 765 19.21 -14.28 27.00
C ILE A 765 19.37 -13.01 27.85
N VAL A 766 19.58 -11.87 27.19
CA VAL A 766 19.75 -10.56 27.83
C VAL A 766 18.83 -9.53 27.18
N ASP A 767 18.33 -8.56 27.95
CA ASP A 767 17.53 -7.44 27.42
C ASP A 767 18.39 -6.19 27.23
N PRO A 768 18.41 -5.56 26.03
CA PRO A 768 17.86 -6.07 24.77
C PRO A 768 18.74 -7.18 24.17
N MET A 769 18.12 -8.08 23.40
CA MET A 769 18.85 -9.05 22.59
C MET A 769 19.07 -8.47 21.19
N ILE A 770 20.32 -8.45 20.73
CA ILE A 770 20.70 -7.88 19.43
C ILE A 770 21.34 -8.96 18.58
N ALA A 771 20.84 -9.17 17.37
CA ALA A 771 21.45 -10.08 16.39
C ALA A 771 21.92 -9.31 15.17
N SER A 772 23.18 -9.51 14.77
CA SER A 772 23.71 -9.02 13.50
C SER A 772 24.05 -10.22 12.61
N VAL A 773 23.25 -10.44 11.57
CA VAL A 773 23.47 -11.50 10.59
C VAL A 773 24.15 -10.90 9.37
N ARG A 774 25.28 -11.49 8.97
CA ARG A 774 26.04 -11.06 7.79
C ARG A 774 26.21 -12.21 6.83
N PHE A 775 25.86 -12.01 5.57
CA PHE A 775 26.14 -12.96 4.51
C PHE A 775 27.16 -12.37 3.54
N ARG A 776 28.37 -12.93 3.54
CA ARG A 776 29.50 -12.48 2.72
C ARG A 776 29.73 -13.41 1.55
N THR A 777 29.47 -12.91 0.35
CA THR A 777 29.86 -13.57 -0.91
C THR A 777 31.26 -13.12 -1.33
N LYS A 778 31.78 -13.70 -2.41
CA LYS A 778 33.00 -13.21 -3.08
C LYS A 778 32.87 -11.78 -3.63
N TYR A 779 31.65 -11.31 -3.87
CA TYR A 779 31.35 -10.06 -4.59
C TYR A 779 30.76 -8.96 -3.71
N GLY A 780 30.49 -9.24 -2.44
CA GLY A 780 30.04 -8.26 -1.45
C GLY A 780 29.37 -8.91 -0.24
N GLU A 781 28.84 -8.08 0.65
CA GLU A 781 28.29 -8.48 1.94
C GLU A 781 26.91 -7.86 2.15
N ILE A 782 25.99 -8.65 2.67
CA ILE A 782 24.65 -8.24 3.07
C ILE A 782 24.59 -8.37 4.59
N GLU A 783 24.18 -7.32 5.28
CA GLU A 783 24.08 -7.28 6.75
C GLU A 783 22.66 -6.91 7.16
N LYS A 784 22.10 -7.68 8.09
CA LYS A 784 20.82 -7.41 8.74
C LYS A 784 20.99 -7.40 10.25
N ARG A 785 20.51 -6.35 10.89
CA ARG A 785 20.56 -6.20 12.35
C ARG A 785 19.16 -6.16 12.94
N GLU A 786 18.91 -7.00 13.93
CA GLU A 786 17.64 -7.11 14.66
C GLU A 786 17.86 -6.82 16.14
N ARG A 787 16.86 -6.18 16.77
CA ARG A 787 16.86 -5.87 18.21
C ARG A 787 15.52 -6.27 18.81
N TRP A 788 15.56 -7.10 19.84
CA TRP A 788 14.38 -7.54 20.60
C TRP A 788 14.45 -7.07 22.04
N ARG A 789 13.32 -6.59 22.56
CA ARG A 789 13.10 -6.55 24.00
C ARG A 789 12.78 -7.94 24.50
N VAL A 790 13.36 -8.33 25.63
CA VAL A 790 13.24 -9.69 26.15
C VAL A 790 12.74 -9.72 27.59
N GLY A 791 11.83 -10.66 27.87
CA GLY A 791 11.22 -10.90 29.17
C GLY A 791 11.07 -12.38 29.49
N PHE A 792 10.59 -12.69 30.71
CA PHE A 792 10.37 -14.07 31.16
C PHE A 792 9.04 -14.24 31.88
N PHE A 793 8.29 -15.30 31.55
CA PHE A 793 7.25 -15.84 32.40
C PHE A 793 7.90 -16.73 33.47
N LYS A 794 7.92 -16.28 34.72
CA LYS A 794 8.50 -17.02 35.86
C LYS A 794 7.54 -18.08 36.38
N LYS A 795 8.02 -19.32 36.49
CA LYS A 795 7.22 -20.39 37.09
C LYS A 795 7.04 -20.15 38.59
N VAL A 796 5.79 -20.23 39.04
CA VAL A 796 5.42 -20.21 40.46
C VAL A 796 4.82 -21.55 40.86
N ASN A 797 5.08 -21.96 42.11
CA ASN A 797 4.59 -23.25 42.63
C ASN A 797 3.22 -23.15 43.29
N GLU A 798 2.82 -21.94 43.66
CA GLU A 798 1.53 -21.62 44.26
C GLU A 798 0.87 -20.53 43.44
N GLU A 799 -0.46 -20.57 43.31
CA GLU A 799 -1.23 -19.57 42.56
C GLU A 799 -1.05 -18.18 43.22
N PRO A 800 -0.57 -17.17 42.47
CA PRO A 800 -0.41 -15.83 43.00
C PRO A 800 -1.74 -15.23 43.46
N LYS A 801 -1.73 -14.48 44.57
CA LYS A 801 -2.93 -13.79 45.02
C LYS A 801 -3.26 -12.60 44.10
N LEU A 802 -4.56 -12.39 43.85
CA LEU A 802 -5.09 -11.26 43.08
C LEU A 802 -5.78 -10.21 43.99
N ASP A 803 -5.45 -10.20 45.27
CA ASP A 803 -6.11 -9.41 46.34
C ASP A 803 -5.39 -8.09 46.68
N GLY A 804 -4.47 -7.66 45.80
CA GLY A 804 -3.67 -6.46 45.99
C GLY A 804 -2.34 -6.73 46.71
N SER A 805 -2.16 -7.92 47.28
CA SER A 805 -0.87 -8.37 47.78
C SER A 805 -0.03 -8.98 46.66
N TRP A 806 1.29 -8.76 46.70
CA TRP A 806 2.26 -9.41 45.82
C TRP A 806 2.68 -10.80 46.36
N GLU A 807 1.84 -11.42 47.20
CA GLU A 807 2.10 -12.76 47.77
C GLU A 807 1.92 -13.84 46.70
N GLY A 808 2.89 -14.77 46.62
CA GLY A 808 2.92 -15.82 45.59
C GLY A 808 3.49 -15.37 44.24
N TRP A 809 3.72 -14.06 44.03
CA TRP A 809 4.34 -13.53 42.83
C TRP A 809 5.88 -13.61 42.89
N ASP A 810 6.50 -14.16 41.85
CA ASP A 810 7.92 -13.91 41.59
C ASP A 810 8.07 -12.54 40.93
N THR A 811 8.58 -11.57 41.68
CA THR A 811 8.77 -10.19 41.25
C THR A 811 10.19 -9.91 40.74
N SER A 812 10.97 -10.96 40.47
CA SER A 812 12.29 -10.82 39.87
C SER A 812 12.18 -10.49 38.37
N GLN A 813 13.12 -9.69 37.86
CA GLN A 813 13.24 -9.35 36.43
C GLN A 813 11.96 -8.77 35.77
N PRO A 814 11.37 -7.68 36.29
CA PRO A 814 10.21 -7.06 35.68
C PRO A 814 10.49 -6.52 34.28
N LEU A 815 9.47 -6.56 33.41
CA LEU A 815 9.43 -5.76 32.21
C LEU A 815 9.27 -4.28 32.60
N LYS A 816 10.14 -3.41 32.08
CA LYS A 816 10.16 -1.99 32.45
C LYS A 816 9.63 -1.14 31.32
N LEU A 817 8.62 -0.32 31.58
CA LEU A 817 8.11 0.73 30.69
C LEU A 817 8.49 2.08 31.29
N ILE A 818 9.76 2.48 31.12
CA ILE A 818 10.36 3.64 31.81
C ILE A 818 11.19 4.52 30.87
N LEU A 819 11.23 4.22 29.58
CA LEU A 819 12.10 4.88 28.61
C LEU A 819 11.29 5.69 27.62
N LYS A 820 11.84 6.85 27.20
CA LYS A 820 11.23 7.69 26.17
C LYS A 820 11.02 6.95 24.85
N GLU A 821 11.93 6.03 24.50
CA GLU A 821 11.78 5.18 23.31
C GLU A 821 10.60 4.18 23.40
N GLN A 822 9.92 4.06 24.53
CA GLN A 822 8.71 3.23 24.65
C GLN A 822 7.43 4.02 24.42
N VAL A 823 7.51 5.36 24.37
CA VAL A 823 6.38 6.23 24.06
C VAL A 823 6.11 6.19 22.56
N ARG A 824 4.89 5.82 22.16
CA ARG A 824 4.54 5.60 20.74
C ARG A 824 3.48 6.54 20.20
N HIS A 825 2.57 6.98 21.06
CA HIS A 825 1.56 7.99 20.75
C HIS A 825 1.44 8.92 21.96
N GLY A 826 1.36 10.23 21.69
CA GLY A 826 1.38 11.26 22.72
C GLY A 826 0.80 12.57 22.20
N GLU A 827 -0.42 12.91 22.59
CA GLU A 827 -0.99 14.26 22.45
C GLU A 827 -0.28 15.28 23.36
N ARG A 828 0.46 14.77 24.35
CA ARG A 828 1.39 15.52 25.19
C ARG A 828 2.77 14.86 25.14
N GLU A 829 3.80 15.66 25.33
CA GLU A 829 5.14 15.11 25.54
C GLU A 829 5.19 14.36 26.85
N TRP A 830 5.72 13.13 26.81
CA TRP A 830 5.99 12.34 28.00
C TRP A 830 7.02 13.04 28.90
N ASN A 831 6.60 13.42 30.11
CA ASN A 831 7.38 14.22 31.06
C ASN A 831 8.26 13.38 32.00
N GLY A 832 8.48 12.12 31.64
CA GLY A 832 9.29 11.17 32.38
C GLY A 832 8.46 10.21 33.23
N PRO A 833 9.09 9.31 34.01
CA PRO A 833 8.41 8.16 34.60
C PRO A 833 7.28 8.44 35.60
N LYS A 834 7.10 9.69 36.04
CA LYS A 834 6.00 10.06 36.93
C LYS A 834 4.69 10.37 36.19
N ASP A 835 4.82 10.76 34.92
CA ASP A 835 3.73 11.05 34.00
C ASP A 835 3.03 9.73 33.66
N LEU A 836 3.79 8.82 33.02
CA LEU A 836 3.40 7.43 32.87
C LEU A 836 4.63 6.53 32.98
N SER A 837 4.57 5.47 33.77
CA SER A 837 5.49 4.35 33.67
C SER A 837 4.92 3.09 34.27
N GLY A 838 5.60 1.96 34.06
CA GLY A 838 5.18 0.73 34.73
C GLY A 838 6.23 -0.34 34.84
N LEU A 839 6.01 -1.22 35.82
CA LEU A 839 6.66 -2.50 35.96
C LEU A 839 5.63 -3.60 35.72
N CYS A 840 5.96 -4.55 34.86
CA CYS A 840 5.15 -5.72 34.59
C CYS A 840 5.90 -6.99 35.01
N PHE A 841 5.21 -7.82 35.78
CA PHE A 841 5.68 -9.09 36.30
C PHE A 841 4.85 -10.19 35.66
N LEU A 842 5.54 -11.14 35.03
CA LEU A 842 4.95 -12.19 34.23
C LEU A 842 5.23 -13.53 34.90
N ASN A 843 4.17 -14.26 35.26
CA ASN A 843 4.29 -15.54 35.96
C ASN A 843 3.41 -16.60 35.31
N HIS A 844 3.67 -17.87 35.58
CA HIS A 844 2.82 -18.99 35.16
C HIS A 844 2.90 -20.16 36.15
N ASP A 845 1.83 -20.95 36.25
CA ASP A 845 1.78 -22.18 37.07
C ASP A 845 1.66 -23.46 36.21
N GLY A 846 1.81 -23.33 34.88
CA GLY A 846 1.59 -24.39 33.89
C GLY A 846 0.13 -24.61 33.48
N LYS A 847 -0.83 -23.86 34.04
CA LYS A 847 -2.24 -23.86 33.64
C LYS A 847 -2.76 -22.46 33.32
N ASN A 848 -2.20 -21.47 33.98
CA ASN A 848 -2.57 -20.07 33.89
C ASN A 848 -1.34 -19.21 33.64
N ILE A 849 -1.54 -18.14 32.87
CA ILE A 849 -0.65 -17.00 32.80
C ILE A 849 -1.12 -15.96 33.83
N PHE A 850 -0.17 -15.37 34.56
CA PHE A 850 -0.43 -14.27 35.47
C PHE A 850 0.33 -13.02 35.01
N VAL A 851 -0.38 -11.89 34.97
CA VAL A 851 0.19 -10.58 34.61
C VAL A 851 -0.06 -9.62 35.76
N GLY A 852 1.02 -9.27 36.46
CA GLY A 852 1.00 -8.31 37.56
C GLY A 852 1.59 -6.99 37.07
N LEU A 853 0.87 -5.90 37.22
CA LEU A 853 1.28 -4.57 36.81
C LEU A 853 1.36 -3.65 38.01
N ARG A 854 2.41 -2.83 38.02
CA ARG A 854 2.55 -1.66 38.88
C ARG A 854 2.72 -0.47 37.98
N VAL A 855 1.66 0.32 37.86
CA VAL A 855 1.59 1.51 37.00
C VAL A 855 1.78 2.74 37.86
N ILE A 856 2.70 3.60 37.42
CA ILE A 856 2.89 4.95 37.96
C ILE A 856 2.25 5.91 36.98
N ASP A 857 1.39 6.76 37.51
CA ASP A 857 0.52 7.66 36.76
C ASP A 857 0.16 8.84 37.68
N ASP A 858 0.36 10.07 37.22
CA ASP A 858 0.09 11.27 38.02
C ASP A 858 -1.39 11.68 38.04
N SER A 859 -2.23 11.14 37.14
CA SER A 859 -3.65 11.46 37.06
C SER A 859 -4.54 10.29 36.60
N LEU A 860 -4.94 9.45 37.57
CA LEU A 860 -5.85 8.33 37.31
C LEU A 860 -7.31 8.73 36.92
N VAL A 861 -7.64 8.62 35.64
CA VAL A 861 -8.93 8.65 34.93
C VAL A 861 -9.41 7.25 34.52
N LEU A 862 -10.41 6.78 35.25
CA LEU A 862 -11.01 5.46 35.02
C LEU A 862 -12.08 5.43 33.90
N PHE A 863 -12.44 6.60 33.34
CA PHE A 863 -13.44 6.73 32.28
C PHE A 863 -13.11 7.89 31.35
N GLY A 864 -12.95 7.61 30.06
CA GLY A 864 -12.89 8.65 29.02
C GLY A 864 -14.19 9.46 29.00
N ARG A 865 -14.09 10.79 28.90
CA ARG A 865 -15.25 11.69 28.99
C ARG A 865 -16.10 11.76 27.71
N TRP A 866 -15.63 11.16 26.61
CA TRP A 866 -16.03 11.60 25.28
C TRP A 866 -17.25 10.93 24.64
N ARG A 867 -17.73 9.77 25.10
CA ARG A 867 -18.85 9.05 24.44
C ARG A 867 -20.09 8.80 25.29
N ARG A 868 -20.58 9.84 25.98
CA ARG A 868 -21.97 9.85 26.52
C ARG A 868 -23.07 9.99 25.45
N ILE A 869 -22.77 9.80 24.15
CA ILE A 869 -23.69 10.10 23.04
C ILE A 869 -23.91 8.88 22.12
N ARG A 870 -25.16 8.38 22.14
CA ARG A 870 -25.71 7.25 21.38
C ARG A 870 -25.46 7.31 19.86
N TYR A 871 -24.55 6.49 19.34
CA TYR A 871 -24.46 6.23 17.89
C TYR A 871 -24.35 4.76 17.46
N PHE A 872 -24.31 3.79 18.37
CA PHE A 872 -24.37 2.36 18.02
C PHE A 872 -25.34 1.64 18.97
N PRO A 873 -26.34 0.89 18.47
CA PRO A 873 -26.94 -0.17 19.25
C PRO A 873 -26.01 -1.37 19.15
N ASP A 874 -25.22 -1.60 20.19
CA ASP A 874 -24.60 -2.87 20.61
C ASP A 874 -23.85 -2.58 21.92
N ASP A 875 -24.22 -3.28 22.99
CA ASP A 875 -23.87 -3.00 24.39
C ASP A 875 -22.36 -3.14 24.65
N GLU A 876 -21.68 -4.01 23.89
CA GLU A 876 -20.26 -4.34 24.05
C GLU A 876 -19.33 -3.32 23.40
N ARG A 877 -19.74 -2.71 22.27
CA ARG A 877 -18.90 -1.77 21.52
C ARG A 877 -18.78 -0.41 22.21
N ASP A 878 -19.86 0.04 22.87
CA ASP A 878 -19.89 1.25 23.70
C ASP A 878 -19.05 1.10 24.99
N LEU A 879 -18.86 -0.12 25.49
CA LEU A 879 -18.00 -0.39 26.64
C LEU A 879 -16.51 -0.40 26.26
N PHE A 880 -16.17 -1.07 25.15
CA PHE A 880 -14.81 -1.08 24.62
C PHE A 880 -14.28 0.34 24.41
N GLU A 881 -15.06 1.21 23.77
CA GLU A 881 -14.68 2.59 23.49
C GLU A 881 -14.50 3.44 24.75
N LYS A 882 -15.28 3.18 25.82
CA LYS A 882 -15.11 3.88 27.11
C LYS A 882 -13.85 3.46 27.85
N MET A 883 -13.49 2.18 27.76
CA MET A 883 -12.27 1.62 28.34
C MET A 883 -11.02 2.04 27.57
N TYR A 884 -11.16 2.27 26.27
CA TYR A 884 -10.04 2.54 25.38
C TYR A 884 -9.34 3.87 25.63
N ASP A 885 -10.12 4.86 26.06
CA ASP A 885 -9.70 6.22 26.35
C ASP A 885 -9.50 6.47 27.86
N SER A 886 -9.49 5.44 28.70
CA SER A 886 -9.16 5.55 30.14
C SER A 886 -7.74 5.06 30.44
N ASP A 887 -7.30 5.22 31.69
CA ASP A 887 -6.09 4.56 32.20
C ASP A 887 -6.32 3.07 32.30
N SER A 888 -6.01 2.46 31.19
CA SER A 888 -6.21 1.07 30.85
C SER A 888 -4.88 0.55 30.33
N PHE A 889 -4.80 -0.75 30.11
CA PHE A 889 -3.66 -1.30 29.42
C PHE A 889 -4.12 -2.36 28.43
N GLN A 890 -3.24 -2.68 27.49
CA GLN A 890 -3.48 -3.69 26.48
C GLN A 890 -2.39 -4.75 26.56
N ILE A 891 -2.77 -6.00 26.41
CA ILE A 891 -1.84 -7.11 26.38
C ILE A 891 -2.02 -7.85 25.06
N TYR A 892 -0.92 -8.10 24.36
CA TYR A 892 -0.92 -8.85 23.13
C TYR A 892 -0.04 -10.09 23.22
N PHE A 893 -0.50 -11.15 22.57
CA PHE A 893 0.20 -12.42 22.46
C PHE A 893 0.26 -12.87 21.01
N ASP A 894 1.37 -13.48 20.62
CA ASP A 894 1.50 -14.26 19.39
C ASP A 894 2.11 -15.62 19.74
N PHE A 895 1.28 -16.66 19.72
CA PHE A 895 1.66 -18.05 20.01
C PHE A 895 1.95 -18.85 18.73
N ARG A 896 1.77 -18.27 17.54
CA ARG A 896 1.92 -18.99 16.27
C ARG A 896 3.36 -19.39 16.05
N ASN A 897 3.61 -20.67 15.80
CA ASN A 897 4.95 -21.21 15.49
C ASN A 897 5.13 -21.62 14.01
N ASP A 898 4.13 -21.29 13.20
CA ASP A 898 4.09 -21.56 11.77
C ASP A 898 4.57 -20.33 10.97
N GLU A 899 4.39 -20.38 9.65
CA GLU A 899 4.69 -19.26 8.75
C GLU A 899 3.84 -18.00 9.02
N ASN A 900 2.81 -18.06 9.85
CA ASN A 900 1.97 -16.93 10.21
C ASN A 900 2.48 -16.16 11.44
N GLN A 901 3.54 -16.62 12.10
CA GLN A 901 4.22 -15.84 13.13
C GLN A 901 4.56 -14.43 12.63
N GLY A 902 4.21 -13.40 13.41
CA GLY A 902 4.48 -12.01 13.04
C GLY A 902 3.57 -11.43 11.94
N LYS A 903 2.63 -12.22 11.38
CA LYS A 903 1.60 -11.72 10.45
C LYS A 903 0.46 -11.01 11.20
N ASP A 904 -0.56 -10.59 10.45
CA ASP A 904 -1.75 -9.90 10.92
C ASP A 904 -2.42 -10.55 12.16
N LEU A 905 -3.05 -9.72 13.01
CA LEU A 905 -3.64 -10.10 14.31
C LEU A 905 -4.96 -10.89 14.23
N PHE A 906 -5.61 -10.97 13.08
CA PHE A 906 -6.85 -11.75 12.89
C PHE A 906 -6.59 -13.21 12.55
N THR A 907 -5.34 -13.57 12.24
CA THR A 907 -4.99 -14.97 12.01
C THR A 907 -4.99 -15.72 13.36
N PRO A 908 -5.67 -16.88 13.47
CA PRO A 908 -5.74 -17.66 14.70
C PRO A 908 -4.36 -17.90 15.35
N GLY A 909 -4.30 -17.86 16.68
CA GLY A 909 -3.06 -18.01 17.46
C GLY A 909 -2.39 -16.70 17.88
N ALA A 910 -2.94 -15.54 17.48
CA ALA A 910 -2.63 -14.25 18.07
C ALA A 910 -3.82 -13.72 18.89
N PHE A 911 -3.55 -13.02 19.98
CA PHE A 911 -4.56 -12.51 20.91
C PHE A 911 -4.23 -11.09 21.34
N GLY A 912 -5.26 -10.30 21.62
CA GLY A 912 -5.11 -8.93 22.08
C GLY A 912 -6.25 -8.59 23.00
N PHE A 913 -5.95 -8.07 24.19
CA PHE A 913 -6.93 -7.74 25.22
C PHE A 913 -6.77 -6.29 25.65
N LEU A 914 -7.89 -5.57 25.76
CA LEU A 914 -7.99 -4.29 26.43
C LEU A 914 -8.51 -4.53 27.83
N VAL A 915 -7.81 -4.03 28.84
CA VAL A 915 -8.12 -4.24 30.24
C VAL A 915 -8.22 -2.91 30.94
N ALA A 916 -9.34 -2.65 31.61
CA ALA A 916 -9.56 -1.39 32.31
C ALA A 916 -10.21 -1.59 33.69
N PRO A 917 -9.88 -0.73 34.68
CA PRO A 917 -10.55 -0.70 35.98
C PRO A 917 -12.08 -0.50 35.88
N ILE A 918 -12.84 -1.12 36.78
CA ILE A 918 -14.28 -0.86 36.96
C ILE A 918 -14.47 0.16 38.09
N LEU A 919 -15.31 1.19 37.87
CA LEU A 919 -15.57 2.20 38.90
C LEU A 919 -16.21 1.57 40.14
N GLY A 920 -15.65 1.85 41.32
CA GLY A 920 -16.26 1.46 42.59
C GLY A 920 -16.16 -0.03 42.92
N GLU A 921 -15.44 -0.81 42.11
CA GLU A 921 -15.16 -2.22 42.35
C GLU A 921 -13.66 -2.47 42.20
N GLU A 922 -13.09 -3.37 43.02
CA GLU A 922 -11.70 -3.83 42.89
C GLU A 922 -11.55 -4.87 41.74
N LYS A 923 -12.33 -4.71 40.67
CA LYS A 923 -12.36 -5.59 39.50
C LYS A 923 -11.98 -4.85 38.22
N MET A 924 -11.42 -5.58 37.27
CA MET A 924 -11.15 -5.07 35.93
C MET A 924 -12.09 -5.71 34.92
N LYS A 925 -12.46 -4.95 33.88
CA LYS A 925 -13.12 -5.48 32.70
C LYS A 925 -12.05 -5.84 31.67
N VAL A 926 -12.24 -6.99 31.01
CA VAL A 926 -11.42 -7.46 29.90
C VAL A 926 -12.27 -7.50 28.65
N VAL A 927 -11.76 -6.98 27.54
CA VAL A 927 -12.38 -7.06 26.21
C VAL A 927 -11.36 -7.51 25.19
N GLU A 928 -11.73 -8.46 24.35
CA GLU A 928 -10.88 -8.93 23.25
C GLU A 928 -10.86 -7.90 22.10
N ILE A 929 -9.65 -7.49 21.69
CA ILE A 929 -9.39 -6.50 20.64
C ILE A 929 -9.31 -7.18 19.26
N CYS A 930 -8.74 -8.39 19.19
CA CYS A 930 -8.49 -9.12 17.94
C CYS A 930 -8.67 -10.63 18.12
N SER A 931 -8.69 -11.37 17.00
CA SER A 931 -8.96 -12.82 16.84
C SER A 931 -10.36 -13.34 17.20
N LYS A 932 -11.08 -12.73 18.16
CA LYS A 932 -12.44 -13.15 18.56
C LYS A 932 -12.56 -14.65 18.85
N SER A 933 -11.49 -15.21 19.40
CA SER A 933 -11.32 -16.65 19.59
C SER A 933 -11.07 -17.04 21.04
N ALA A 934 -10.88 -16.04 21.93
CA ALA A 934 -10.72 -16.26 23.36
C ALA A 934 -12.06 -16.27 24.12
N ASP A 935 -12.14 -17.07 25.18
CA ASP A 935 -13.22 -17.08 26.15
C ASP A 935 -12.93 -16.08 27.28
N VAL A 936 -13.19 -14.80 27.02
CA VAL A 936 -12.84 -13.68 27.92
C VAL A 936 -13.49 -13.75 29.30
N GLU A 937 -14.60 -14.48 29.45
CA GLU A 937 -15.30 -14.65 30.73
C GLU A 937 -14.52 -15.52 31.73
N LYS A 938 -13.54 -16.30 31.25
CA LYS A 938 -12.60 -17.06 32.08
C LYS A 938 -11.41 -16.25 32.56
N ILE A 939 -11.22 -15.02 32.06
CA ILE A 939 -10.11 -14.17 32.44
C ILE A 939 -10.49 -13.36 33.67
N GLU A 940 -9.72 -13.50 34.75
CA GLU A 940 -9.94 -12.77 35.99
C GLU A 940 -8.99 -11.56 36.07
N GLY A 941 -9.51 -10.40 36.47
CA GLY A 941 -8.74 -9.16 36.59
C GLY A 941 -9.16 -8.33 37.80
N TYR A 942 -8.18 -7.87 38.58
CA TYR A 942 -8.37 -7.07 39.78
C TYR A 942 -7.41 -5.89 39.79
N TRP A 943 -7.79 -4.77 40.42
CA TRP A 943 -6.95 -3.58 40.48
C TRP A 943 -7.10 -2.87 41.83
N PHE A 944 -6.02 -2.20 42.25
CA PHE A 944 -5.91 -1.55 43.54
C PHE A 944 -5.26 -0.19 43.39
N ARG A 945 -5.98 0.86 43.77
CA ARG A 945 -5.50 2.24 43.69
C ARG A 945 -4.33 2.47 44.65
N ARG A 946 -3.38 3.29 44.22
CA ARG A 946 -2.25 3.78 45.03
C ARG A 946 -2.18 5.30 45.02
N GLU A 947 -1.29 5.86 45.84
CA GLU A 947 -1.04 7.30 45.87
C GLU A 947 -0.35 7.79 44.58
N ASP A 948 0.42 6.92 43.93
CA ASP A 948 1.27 7.21 42.77
C ASP A 948 0.83 6.48 41.49
N GLY A 949 -0.38 5.93 41.45
CA GLY A 949 -0.91 5.17 40.31
C GLY A 949 -1.80 4.01 40.75
N TYR A 950 -1.56 2.80 40.23
CA TYR A 950 -2.32 1.59 40.60
C TYR A 950 -1.51 0.30 40.41
N ASP A 951 -1.86 -0.72 41.19
CA ASP A 951 -1.44 -2.10 40.91
C ASP A 951 -2.61 -2.84 40.24
N ALA A 952 -2.34 -3.69 39.25
CA ALA A 952 -3.33 -4.51 38.55
C ALA A 952 -2.85 -5.96 38.42
N PHE A 953 -3.76 -6.90 38.51
CA PHE A 953 -3.46 -8.33 38.55
C PHE A 953 -4.42 -9.08 37.64
N LEU A 954 -3.89 -9.84 36.68
CA LEU A 954 -4.68 -10.72 35.82
C LEU A 954 -4.27 -12.17 35.95
N LYS A 955 -5.25 -13.04 35.79
CA LYS A 955 -5.11 -14.47 35.56
C LYS A 955 -5.81 -14.85 34.26
N ILE A 956 -5.04 -15.40 33.33
CA ILE A 956 -5.48 -15.82 32.01
C ILE A 956 -5.24 -17.33 31.90
N PRO A 957 -6.28 -18.17 32.02
CA PRO A 957 -6.15 -19.61 31.79
C PRO A 957 -5.74 -19.90 30.34
N PHE A 958 -4.85 -20.87 30.10
CA PHE A 958 -4.52 -21.28 28.72
C PHE A 958 -5.74 -21.81 27.96
N ASP A 959 -6.68 -22.46 28.67
CA ASP A 959 -7.95 -22.91 28.09
C ASP A 959 -8.78 -21.74 27.55
N ALA A 960 -8.73 -20.57 28.20
CA ALA A 960 -9.42 -19.38 27.74
C ALA A 960 -8.90 -18.90 26.38
N LEU A 961 -7.66 -19.26 26.01
CA LEU A 961 -7.06 -18.95 24.71
C LEU A 961 -7.20 -20.11 23.71
N ASN A 962 -7.87 -21.22 24.10
CA ASN A 962 -7.89 -22.47 23.34
C ASN A 962 -6.48 -23.00 23.03
N LEU A 963 -5.55 -22.85 23.98
CA LEU A 963 -4.16 -23.27 23.86
C LEU A 963 -3.77 -24.28 24.95
N GLU A 964 -2.75 -25.07 24.65
CA GLU A 964 -2.02 -25.84 25.67
C GLU A 964 -0.92 -24.96 26.30
N SER A 965 -0.47 -25.32 27.50
CA SER A 965 0.63 -24.62 28.16
C SER A 965 1.93 -24.82 27.37
N PRO A 966 2.71 -23.75 27.10
CA PRO A 966 4.05 -23.84 26.54
C PRO A 966 5.01 -24.63 27.44
N ASP A 967 6.04 -25.20 26.83
CA ASP A 967 7.12 -25.89 27.54
C ASP A 967 8.15 -24.90 28.10
N SER A 968 8.93 -25.34 29.09
CA SER A 968 10.05 -24.54 29.62
C SER A 968 11.07 -24.26 28.51
N GLY A 969 11.40 -22.98 28.34
CA GLY A 969 12.27 -22.48 27.29
C GLY A 969 11.55 -21.99 26.04
N ASP A 970 10.26 -22.25 25.88
CA ASP A 970 9.50 -21.70 24.77
C ASP A 970 9.42 -20.18 24.82
N LYS A 971 9.42 -19.57 23.63
CA LYS A 971 9.20 -18.14 23.46
C LYS A 971 7.82 -17.90 22.88
N ILE A 972 7.21 -16.77 23.23
CA ILE A 972 6.05 -16.22 22.52
C ILE A 972 6.29 -14.75 22.17
N GLY A 973 5.61 -14.25 21.14
CA GLY A 973 5.50 -12.82 20.92
C GLY A 973 4.63 -12.20 22.00
N PHE A 974 5.07 -11.11 22.60
CA PHE A 974 4.33 -10.43 23.66
C PHE A 974 4.54 -8.92 23.59
N ASP A 975 3.49 -8.17 23.87
CA ASP A 975 3.63 -6.76 24.21
C ASP A 975 2.62 -6.29 25.24
N LEU A 976 3.01 -5.27 25.98
CA LEU A 976 2.18 -4.56 26.95
C LEU A 976 2.13 -3.09 26.56
N ILE A 977 0.93 -2.55 26.47
CA ILE A 977 0.69 -1.13 26.22
C ILE A 977 0.00 -0.52 27.44
N LEU A 978 0.62 0.48 28.06
CA LEU A 978 -0.03 1.31 29.07
C LEU A 978 -0.69 2.50 28.35
N ASN A 979 -1.98 2.70 28.59
CA ASN A 979 -2.72 3.87 28.12
C ASN A 979 -2.85 4.84 29.28
N ASP A 980 -2.67 6.11 28.96
CA ASP A 980 -2.73 7.23 29.90
C ASP A 980 -3.76 8.26 29.43
N ASN A 981 -4.48 8.83 30.39
CA ASN A 981 -5.41 9.92 30.25
C ASN A 981 -5.32 10.87 31.47
N ASP A 982 -4.64 11.99 31.31
CA ASP A 982 -4.59 13.08 32.30
C ASP A 982 -5.84 14.00 32.32
N GLY A 983 -7.04 13.44 32.32
CA GLY A 983 -8.29 14.19 32.38
C GLY A 983 -8.72 14.83 31.06
N THR A 984 -8.17 14.35 29.94
CA THR A 984 -8.58 14.66 28.57
C THR A 984 -9.78 13.82 28.13
N ASP A 985 -10.41 14.24 27.02
CA ASP A 985 -11.57 13.54 26.49
C ASP A 985 -11.22 12.16 25.91
N ARG A 986 -10.03 12.04 25.31
CA ARG A 986 -9.42 10.82 24.77
C ARG A 986 -8.10 10.54 25.50
N ARG A 987 -7.56 9.32 25.40
CA ARG A 987 -6.22 9.04 25.95
C ARG A 987 -5.17 9.96 25.34
N ASN A 988 -4.26 10.46 26.15
CA ASN A 988 -3.24 11.42 25.74
C ASN A 988 -1.89 10.74 25.47
N GLN A 989 -1.55 9.61 26.10
CA GLN A 989 -0.27 8.94 25.89
C GLN A 989 -0.40 7.41 25.86
N GLN A 990 0.56 6.77 25.18
CA GLN A 990 0.73 5.32 25.21
C GLN A 990 2.20 4.93 25.28
N MET A 991 2.50 4.02 26.21
CA MET A 991 3.81 3.38 26.34
C MET A 991 3.71 1.91 25.98
N VAL A 992 4.58 1.46 25.07
CA VAL A 992 4.65 0.08 24.58
C VAL A 992 5.95 -0.55 25.06
N TRP A 993 5.89 -1.70 25.73
CA TRP A 993 7.05 -2.31 26.37
C TRP A 993 8.18 -2.60 25.37
N SER A 994 7.86 -3.17 24.21
CA SER A 994 8.89 -3.47 23.20
C SER A 994 9.51 -2.21 22.57
N GLY A 995 8.89 -1.04 22.78
CA GLY A 995 9.13 0.15 21.96
C GLY A 995 8.74 -0.08 20.51
N ALA A 996 7.81 -0.99 20.21
CA ALA A 996 7.32 -1.32 18.87
C ALA A 996 8.41 -1.48 17.80
N ARG A 997 9.62 -1.90 18.20
CA ARG A 997 10.83 -1.96 17.35
C ARG A 997 11.09 -0.69 16.52
N ASN A 998 10.91 0.48 17.14
CA ASN A 998 11.01 1.80 16.51
C ASN A 998 9.88 2.15 15.51
N GLY A 999 8.95 1.23 15.23
CA GLY A 999 7.73 1.51 14.48
C GLY A 999 6.74 2.40 15.24
N ARG A 1000 5.78 3.00 14.53
CA ARG A 1000 4.65 3.68 15.16
C ARG A 1000 3.56 2.66 15.48
N VAL A 1001 2.91 2.83 16.63
CA VAL A 1001 1.72 2.05 16.98
C VAL A 1001 0.52 2.96 16.76
N TRP A 1002 -0.14 2.77 15.63
CA TRP A 1002 -1.34 3.52 15.25
C TRP A 1002 -2.53 2.88 15.93
N LEU A 1003 -3.32 3.64 16.67
CA LEU A 1003 -4.40 3.07 17.46
C LEU A 1003 -5.62 4.02 17.50
N HIS A 1004 -6.12 4.43 16.34
CA HIS A 1004 -7.55 4.57 16.13
C HIS A 1004 -7.95 3.55 15.04
N GLN A 1005 -8.29 2.33 15.48
CA GLN A 1005 -8.65 1.17 14.63
C GLN A 1005 -7.50 0.49 13.84
N GLN A 1006 -6.25 0.83 14.11
CA GLN A 1006 -5.10 0.09 13.60
C GLN A 1006 -4.54 -0.79 14.73
N TYR A 1007 -4.15 -2.01 14.40
CA TYR A 1007 -3.84 -3.04 15.37
C TYR A 1007 -2.34 -3.06 15.68
N HIS A 1008 -1.94 -3.47 16.89
CA HIS A 1008 -0.51 -3.60 17.22
C HIS A 1008 0.09 -4.84 16.54
N TYR A 1009 0.82 -4.66 15.43
CA TYR A 1009 1.28 -5.80 14.62
C TYR A 1009 2.26 -6.74 15.38
N PRO A 1010 2.04 -8.07 15.34
CA PRO A 1010 2.88 -9.08 15.99
C PRO A 1010 4.35 -9.05 15.60
N SER A 1011 4.67 -8.59 14.39
CA SER A 1011 6.05 -8.37 13.97
C SER A 1011 6.80 -7.33 14.80
N MET A 1012 6.09 -6.45 15.52
CA MET A 1012 6.64 -5.42 16.39
C MET A 1012 6.75 -5.86 17.86
N PHE A 1013 6.22 -7.04 18.22
CA PHE A 1013 6.22 -7.50 19.61
C PHE A 1013 7.64 -7.79 20.12
N GLY A 1014 7.79 -7.73 21.44
CA GLY A 1014 8.93 -8.27 22.14
C GLY A 1014 8.89 -9.80 22.23
N CYS A 1015 9.92 -10.37 22.86
CA CYS A 1015 10.06 -11.81 23.05
C CYS A 1015 9.94 -12.12 24.55
N VAL A 1016 9.00 -12.98 24.94
CA VAL A 1016 8.92 -13.46 26.33
C VAL A 1016 9.11 -14.96 26.36
N PHE A 1017 10.01 -15.44 27.22
CA PHE A 1017 10.35 -16.86 27.37
C PHE A 1017 9.69 -17.46 28.61
N PHE A 1018 9.21 -18.69 28.51
CA PHE A 1018 8.75 -19.47 29.66
C PHE A 1018 9.96 -20.07 30.39
N GLU A 1019 10.04 -19.88 31.70
CA GLU A 1019 11.03 -20.56 32.56
C GLU A 1019 10.43 -21.73 33.31
#